data_AF-A0A3A3FWE9-F1
#
_entry.id   AF-A0A3A3FWE9-F1
#
_cell.length_a   1.000
_cell.length_b   1.000
_cell.length_c   1.000
_cell.angle_alpha   90.00
_cell.angle_beta   90.00
_cell.angle_gamma   90.00
#
_symmetry.space_group_name_H-M   'P 1'
#
loop_
_entity.id
_entity.type
_entity.pdbx_description
1 polymer ?
#
loop_
_entity_poly.entity_id
_entity_poly.type
_entity_poly.pdbx_seq_one_letter_code
_entity_poly.pdbx_strand_id
1 'polypeptide(L)'
;MTAEYKVNGAVAVITLNNPPVNGLGHTTRSAIVDGMKQALNDDAVKAIVITGAGKAFSGGADIKEFNSPKALAEPTLHTVINVVESSTKPVVAAIHSVCMGGGLELALGCNYRVVSPAAQIALPEVKLGILPGAGGTQRLPRVLGLEMALNMIVSGNPVPSDKLAKTGLFNELVQGDLMEGAMAFADKVADVRPLPKVRDIKVDYPNYEGFLQFSRNTVRAMAGPFPAPLKCVEAVAASVTKKFDDGMKYERELFTELVQTTESKALRHSFFGERAASKVADVPEDTATRPIKSAAVVGAGTMGGGIAMNFANAGIPVKILEMKPEALEKGLATIRKNYENTLKKGKLTQEKFDQRVGLITGTLSYEDIGQADIVVEAVFEEIGVKEQVFKKLDEVMKPGAILASNTSTLDVNKIASFTKRPQDVIGLHFFSPANVMKLLEIVRGEKTGKDVLATSLQLSKKIKKTGVVSGVCDGFIGNRMIEQYSRQAGFLLEEGASPEQVDKAIEKFGFAMGPFRMGDLAGNDIGWAIRKRRYVEKPEVTYSKTADLLCEMGRYGQKTGAGWYDYKPGDRKPYPAQVVNDMIVKHSADLGIERRKISDQEIVERLVYALVNEAAYILEEGIAQRASDVDMVYLTGYGFPLFRGGPMFYADTVGLQNVVMAMEKYAKGRHGQAWKPAPLLAKLAAEGKTFN
;
A
#
# COMPACT_ATOMS: atom_id res chain seq x y z
N MET A 1 21.00 21.62 13.24
CA MET A 1 21.28 21.87 11.81
C MET A 1 20.98 20.60 11.04
N THR A 2 20.44 20.70 9.82
CA THR A 2 20.04 19.52 9.01
C THR A 2 21.13 18.99 8.09
N ALA A 3 22.29 19.67 8.04
CA ALA A 3 23.56 19.10 7.65
C ALA A 3 24.66 19.66 8.55
N GLU A 4 25.62 18.83 8.93
CA GLU A 4 26.75 19.18 9.79
C GLU A 4 28.00 19.35 8.93
N TYR A 5 28.82 20.35 9.26
CA TYR A 5 30.09 20.61 8.59
C TYR A 5 31.23 20.39 9.58
N LYS A 6 32.21 19.55 9.19
CA LYS A 6 33.40 19.29 10.01
C LYS A 6 34.63 19.11 9.13
N VAL A 7 35.76 19.70 9.51
CA VAL A 7 37.04 19.50 8.81
C VAL A 7 37.88 18.47 9.56
N ASN A 8 38.39 17.48 8.84
CA ASN A 8 39.29 16.45 9.34
C ASN A 8 40.56 16.48 8.48
N GLY A 9 41.64 17.08 9.00
CA GLY A 9 42.85 17.31 8.21
C GLY A 9 42.56 18.21 7.01
N ALA A 10 42.80 17.73 5.79
CA ALA A 10 42.57 18.49 4.55
C ALA A 10 41.19 18.19 3.90
N VAL A 11 40.32 17.43 4.56
CA VAL A 11 39.02 17.03 3.99
C VAL A 11 37.88 17.62 4.80
N ALA A 12 36.96 18.30 4.11
CA ALA A 12 35.71 18.76 4.69
C ALA A 12 34.64 17.67 4.58
N VAL A 13 33.94 17.38 5.67
CA VAL A 13 32.84 16.41 5.74
C VAL A 13 31.53 17.15 5.94
N ILE A 14 30.59 16.95 5.01
CA ILE A 14 29.21 17.44 5.07
C ILE A 14 28.30 16.24 5.35
N THR A 15 27.75 16.17 6.56
CA THR A 15 26.90 15.05 7.00
C THR A 15 25.44 15.48 7.00
N LEU A 16 24.62 14.89 6.13
CA LEU A 16 23.17 15.11 6.12
C LEU A 16 22.56 14.55 7.41
N ASN A 17 21.83 15.37 8.17
CA ASN A 17 21.25 14.99 9.45
C ASN A 17 19.79 15.48 9.56
N ASN A 18 18.89 14.82 8.83
CA ASN A 18 17.45 15.08 8.86
C ASN A 18 16.67 13.75 9.02
N PRO A 19 16.57 13.21 10.25
CA PRO A 19 15.89 11.93 10.50
C PRO A 19 14.44 11.89 9.98
N PRO A 20 13.94 10.70 9.60
CA PRO A 20 14.57 9.39 9.76
C PRO A 20 15.48 8.96 8.60
N VAL A 21 15.41 9.63 7.45
CA VAL A 21 16.06 9.18 6.20
C VAL A 21 16.84 10.28 5.49
N ASN A 22 17.20 11.36 6.19
CA ASN A 22 17.95 12.49 5.63
C ASN A 22 17.27 13.09 4.39
N GLY A 23 15.99 13.43 4.53
CA GLY A 23 15.19 14.03 3.47
C GLY A 23 15.80 15.36 3.00
N LEU A 24 15.87 15.54 1.68
CA LEU A 24 16.42 16.72 1.02
C LEU A 24 15.41 17.89 1.01
N GLY A 25 14.92 18.24 2.20
CA GLY A 25 14.08 19.41 2.44
C GLY A 25 14.87 20.70 2.29
N HIS A 26 14.18 21.84 2.27
CA HIS A 26 14.79 23.15 2.00
C HIS A 26 15.96 23.47 2.93
N THR A 27 15.82 23.16 4.22
CA THR A 27 16.88 23.37 5.21
C THR A 27 18.10 22.48 4.96
N THR A 28 17.89 21.22 4.59
CA THR A 28 18.99 20.29 4.23
C THR A 28 19.70 20.77 2.97
N ARG A 29 18.95 21.17 1.92
CA ARG A 29 19.52 21.69 0.67
C ARG A 29 20.34 22.96 0.91
N SER A 30 19.82 23.88 1.72
CA SER A 30 20.51 25.11 2.11
C SER A 30 21.82 24.81 2.85
N ALA A 31 21.76 23.91 3.84
CA ALA A 31 22.93 23.55 4.64
C ALA A 31 24.02 22.84 3.81
N ILE A 32 23.66 22.04 2.80
CA ILE A 32 24.64 21.46 1.86
C ILE A 32 25.36 22.58 1.09
N VAL A 33 24.61 23.54 0.54
CA VAL A 33 25.19 24.65 -0.23
C VAL A 33 26.10 25.50 0.64
N ASP A 34 25.70 25.79 1.87
CA ASP A 34 26.51 26.56 2.81
C ASP A 34 27.80 25.82 3.20
N GLY A 35 27.71 24.50 3.46
CA GLY A 35 28.89 23.66 3.69
C GLY A 35 29.83 23.60 2.49
N MET A 36 29.28 23.52 1.27
CA MET A 36 30.06 23.56 0.03
C MET A 36 30.79 24.91 -0.13
N LYS A 37 30.10 26.04 0.11
CA LYS A 37 30.73 27.38 0.08
C LYS A 37 31.85 27.48 1.11
N GLN A 38 31.62 27.01 2.33
CA GLN A 38 32.64 27.02 3.38
C GLN A 38 33.86 26.19 2.98
N ALA A 39 33.67 24.95 2.50
CA ALA A 39 34.76 24.11 2.03
C ALA A 39 35.51 24.72 0.84
N LEU A 40 34.84 25.37 -0.10
CA LEU A 40 35.47 25.97 -1.27
C LEU A 40 36.33 27.18 -0.90
N ASN A 41 35.90 27.99 0.08
CA ASN A 41 36.60 29.19 0.54
C ASN A 41 37.76 28.90 1.51
N ASP A 42 37.87 27.67 2.04
CA ASP A 42 38.95 27.29 2.96
C ASP A 42 40.13 26.64 2.21
N ASP A 43 41.23 27.36 2.04
CA ASP A 43 42.42 26.87 1.33
C ASP A 43 43.08 25.63 1.96
N ALA A 44 42.84 25.37 3.25
CA ALA A 44 43.31 24.16 3.92
C ALA A 44 42.55 22.91 3.46
N VAL A 45 41.30 23.08 3.02
CA VAL A 45 40.48 22.00 2.47
C VAL A 45 40.89 21.70 1.02
N LYS A 46 41.25 20.45 0.74
CA LYS A 46 41.64 19.94 -0.58
C LYS A 46 40.59 19.02 -1.21
N ALA A 47 39.75 18.36 -0.39
CA ALA A 47 38.66 17.50 -0.85
C ALA A 47 37.42 17.61 0.05
N ILE A 48 36.27 17.16 -0.46
CA ILE A 48 34.98 17.22 0.25
C ILE A 48 34.35 15.83 0.26
N VAL A 49 33.87 15.38 1.41
CA VAL A 49 33.03 14.18 1.55
C VAL A 49 31.61 14.61 1.91
N ILE A 50 30.62 14.10 1.18
CA ILE A 50 29.20 14.21 1.54
C ILE A 50 28.73 12.84 2.01
N THR A 51 28.12 12.75 3.19
CA THR A 51 27.60 11.51 3.78
C THR A 51 26.27 11.75 4.50
N GLY A 52 25.62 10.71 5.02
CA GLY A 52 24.42 10.82 5.84
C GLY A 52 24.64 10.35 7.28
N ALA A 53 23.87 10.90 8.22
CA ALA A 53 23.81 10.43 9.59
C ALA A 53 22.78 9.29 9.74
N GLY A 54 22.99 8.42 10.74
CA GLY A 54 21.99 7.43 11.14
C GLY A 54 21.78 6.31 10.12
N LYS A 55 20.57 6.19 9.57
CA LYS A 55 20.14 4.99 8.81
C LYS A 55 20.03 5.20 7.30
N ALA A 56 20.53 6.32 6.77
CA ALA A 56 20.48 6.60 5.34
C ALA A 56 21.61 7.55 4.94
N PHE A 57 22.13 7.41 3.72
CA PHE A 57 22.74 8.55 3.05
C PHE A 57 21.67 9.62 2.81
N SER A 58 20.66 9.28 2.00
CA SER A 58 19.43 10.05 1.84
C SER A 58 18.34 9.21 1.17
N GLY A 59 17.11 9.31 1.66
CA GLY A 59 15.91 8.74 1.06
C GLY A 59 15.33 9.57 -0.08
N GLY A 60 15.94 10.70 -0.44
CA GLY A 60 15.50 11.58 -1.51
C GLY A 60 14.80 12.84 -1.02
N ALA A 61 13.88 13.36 -1.83
CA ALA A 61 13.12 14.57 -1.50
C ALA A 61 12.36 14.44 -0.18
N ASP A 62 12.27 15.53 0.59
CA ASP A 62 11.50 15.53 1.82
C ASP A 62 10.00 15.51 1.51
N ILE A 63 9.40 14.36 1.80
CA ILE A 63 7.99 14.08 1.53
C ILE A 63 7.05 15.07 2.24
N LYS A 64 7.47 15.70 3.35
CA LYS A 64 6.68 16.71 4.06
C LYS A 64 6.56 18.01 3.28
N GLU A 65 7.48 18.28 2.35
CA GLU A 65 7.50 19.53 1.58
C GLU A 65 6.78 19.43 0.23
N PHE A 66 6.41 18.23 -0.25
CA PHE A 66 5.96 17.98 -1.63
C PHE A 66 4.84 18.90 -2.14
N ASN A 67 3.89 19.26 -1.28
CA ASN A 67 2.75 20.13 -1.61
C ASN A 67 2.89 21.54 -1.00
N SER A 68 4.10 21.95 -0.65
CA SER A 68 4.38 23.25 -0.04
C SER A 68 5.28 24.11 -0.93
N PRO A 69 5.27 25.45 -0.78
CA PRO A 69 6.21 26.32 -1.48
C PRO A 69 7.69 25.95 -1.24
N LYS A 70 8.01 25.30 -0.11
CA LYS A 70 9.37 24.89 0.24
C LYS A 70 9.96 23.84 -0.70
N ALA A 71 9.14 23.00 -1.33
CA ALA A 71 9.63 22.03 -2.33
C ALA A 71 10.27 22.72 -3.55
N LEU A 72 9.84 23.94 -3.87
CA LEU A 72 10.33 24.73 -4.99
C LEU A 72 11.28 25.85 -4.57
N ALA A 73 11.48 26.07 -3.27
CA ALA A 73 12.34 27.13 -2.76
C ALA A 73 13.83 26.83 -3.03
N GLU A 74 14.56 27.87 -3.45
CA GLU A 74 16.01 27.81 -3.64
C GLU A 74 16.77 27.71 -2.29
N PRO A 75 17.88 26.96 -2.22
CA PRO A 75 18.43 26.14 -3.30
C PRO A 75 17.57 24.91 -3.59
N THR A 76 17.17 24.70 -4.85
CA THR A 76 16.52 23.46 -5.30
C THR A 76 17.55 22.33 -5.39
N LEU A 77 17.11 21.07 -5.53
CA LEU A 77 18.07 19.97 -5.71
C LEU A 77 18.93 20.14 -6.98
N HIS A 78 18.39 20.75 -8.04
CA HIS A 78 19.16 21.12 -9.24
C HIS A 78 20.30 22.07 -8.89
N THR A 79 20.00 23.12 -8.12
CA THR A 79 20.99 24.10 -7.65
C THR A 79 22.06 23.43 -6.79
N VAL A 80 21.66 22.57 -5.85
CA VAL A 80 22.60 21.81 -5.01
C VAL A 80 23.53 20.95 -5.89
N ILE A 81 22.97 20.18 -6.82
CA ILE A 81 23.74 19.33 -7.73
C ILE A 81 24.70 20.17 -8.59
N ASN A 82 24.25 21.31 -9.11
CA ASN A 82 25.10 22.18 -9.92
C ASN A 82 26.26 22.77 -9.10
N VAL A 83 26.02 23.14 -7.83
CA VAL A 83 27.07 23.60 -6.90
C VAL A 83 28.10 22.49 -6.66
N VAL A 84 27.64 21.25 -6.43
CA VAL A 84 28.51 20.09 -6.22
C VAL A 84 29.31 19.74 -7.48
N GLU A 85 28.65 19.65 -8.63
CA GLU A 85 29.23 19.27 -9.92
C GLU A 85 30.22 20.34 -10.45
N SER A 86 30.03 21.61 -10.07
CA SER A 86 30.89 22.74 -10.43
C SER A 86 32.00 23.02 -9.42
N SER A 87 32.11 22.22 -8.36
CA SER A 87 33.16 22.35 -7.36
C SER A 87 34.56 22.30 -7.99
N THR A 88 35.46 23.19 -7.54
CA THR A 88 36.88 23.17 -7.93
C THR A 88 37.70 22.16 -7.11
N LYS A 89 37.12 21.64 -6.02
CA LYS A 89 37.66 20.60 -5.14
C LYS A 89 36.90 19.30 -5.36
N PRO A 90 37.57 18.13 -5.39
CA PRO A 90 36.91 16.84 -5.57
C PRO A 90 35.87 16.59 -4.47
N VAL A 91 34.66 16.19 -4.89
CA VAL A 91 33.57 15.81 -4.00
C VAL A 91 33.31 14.30 -4.08
N VAL A 92 33.36 13.63 -2.94
CA VAL A 92 33.12 12.20 -2.76
C VAL A 92 31.80 11.98 -2.03
N ALA A 93 30.85 11.27 -2.64
CA ALA A 93 29.67 10.78 -1.93
C ALA A 93 30.02 9.48 -1.19
N ALA A 94 29.90 9.46 0.13
CA ALA A 94 30.06 8.28 0.97
C ALA A 94 28.69 7.68 1.31
N ILE A 95 28.34 6.57 0.64
CA ILE A 95 26.98 6.05 0.63
C ILE A 95 26.85 4.82 1.54
N HIS A 96 25.89 4.86 2.48
CA HIS A 96 25.49 3.69 3.27
C HIS A 96 23.97 3.56 3.36
N SER A 97 23.53 2.35 3.72
CA SER A 97 22.15 2.00 4.08
C SER A 97 21.10 2.27 3.00
N VAL A 98 20.74 3.54 2.75
CA VAL A 98 19.70 3.96 1.79
C VAL A 98 20.20 5.17 0.99
N CYS A 99 20.20 5.06 -0.33
CA CYS A 99 20.46 6.15 -1.28
C CYS A 99 19.44 6.07 -2.42
N MET A 100 18.37 6.85 -2.29
CA MET A 100 17.22 6.75 -3.17
C MET A 100 16.75 8.10 -3.71
N GLY A 101 16.19 8.07 -4.92
CA GLY A 101 15.63 9.23 -5.59
C GLY A 101 16.60 10.40 -5.64
N GLY A 102 16.18 11.57 -5.17
CA GLY A 102 17.03 12.76 -5.05
C GLY A 102 18.37 12.55 -4.31
N GLY A 103 18.46 11.57 -3.39
CA GLY A 103 19.72 11.21 -2.74
C GLY A 103 20.71 10.59 -3.72
N LEU A 104 20.24 9.70 -4.59
CA LEU A 104 21.06 9.14 -5.65
C LEU A 104 21.38 10.20 -6.71
N GLU A 105 20.44 11.09 -7.03
CA GLU A 105 20.69 12.22 -7.95
C GLU A 105 21.78 13.17 -7.41
N LEU A 106 21.77 13.45 -6.09
CA LEU A 106 22.85 14.19 -5.43
C LEU A 106 24.19 13.47 -5.55
N ALA A 107 24.24 12.17 -5.25
CA ALA A 107 25.46 11.38 -5.35
C ALA A 107 26.00 11.28 -6.79
N LEU A 108 25.11 11.27 -7.79
CA LEU A 108 25.48 11.32 -9.22
C LEU A 108 26.06 12.69 -9.62
N GLY A 109 25.73 13.76 -8.88
CA GLY A 109 26.33 15.08 -9.05
C GLY A 109 27.76 15.19 -8.50
N CYS A 110 28.14 14.35 -7.53
CA CYS A 110 29.50 14.28 -7.01
C CYS A 110 30.49 13.75 -8.05
N ASN A 111 31.77 14.10 -7.91
CA ASN A 111 32.82 13.60 -8.81
C ASN A 111 33.04 12.09 -8.60
N TYR A 112 33.03 11.65 -7.34
CA TYR A 112 33.27 10.27 -6.95
C TYR A 112 32.20 9.75 -6.00
N ARG A 113 32.02 8.43 -5.98
CA ARG A 113 31.08 7.72 -5.09
C ARG A 113 31.78 6.50 -4.49
N VAL A 114 31.81 6.41 -3.16
CA VAL A 114 32.19 5.22 -2.41
C VAL A 114 30.98 4.69 -1.65
N VAL A 115 30.89 3.38 -1.45
CA VAL A 115 29.67 2.77 -0.90
C VAL A 115 29.95 1.62 0.04
N SER A 116 29.11 1.44 1.07
CA SER A 116 29.09 0.25 1.91
C SER A 116 28.31 -0.91 1.26
N PRO A 117 28.63 -2.18 1.60
CA PRO A 117 27.82 -3.33 1.23
C PRO A 117 26.35 -3.19 1.64
N ALA A 118 25.48 -3.86 0.89
CA ALA A 118 24.04 -3.95 1.11
C ALA A 118 23.24 -2.63 1.13
N ALA A 119 23.87 -1.48 0.82
CA ALA A 119 23.17 -0.21 0.68
C ALA A 119 22.10 -0.31 -0.42
N GLN A 120 20.89 0.17 -0.14
CA GLN A 120 19.75 0.10 -1.06
C GLN A 120 19.75 1.31 -2.00
N ILE A 121 19.94 1.04 -3.29
CA ILE A 121 20.09 2.06 -4.34
C ILE A 121 18.86 2.04 -5.24
N ALA A 122 18.18 3.17 -5.41
CA ALA A 122 16.97 3.23 -6.23
C ALA A 122 16.65 4.62 -6.80
N LEU A 123 15.86 4.64 -7.88
CA LEU A 123 15.11 5.81 -8.34
C LEU A 123 13.61 5.47 -8.32
N PRO A 124 12.95 5.54 -7.14
CA PRO A 124 11.60 5.00 -6.92
C PRO A 124 10.48 5.96 -7.34
N GLU A 125 10.78 7.08 -7.99
CA GLU A 125 9.85 8.15 -8.38
C GLU A 125 8.61 7.65 -9.12
N VAL A 126 8.76 6.61 -9.96
CA VAL A 126 7.66 5.98 -10.70
C VAL A 126 6.56 5.43 -9.78
N LYS A 127 6.90 5.05 -8.53
CA LYS A 127 5.92 4.60 -7.52
C LYS A 127 5.03 5.73 -7.01
N LEU A 128 5.42 6.98 -7.23
CA LEU A 128 4.66 8.19 -6.92
C LEU A 128 4.03 8.83 -8.19
N GLY A 129 4.07 8.10 -9.31
CA GLY A 129 3.55 8.58 -10.60
C GLY A 129 4.37 9.72 -11.20
N ILE A 130 5.64 9.84 -10.81
CA ILE A 130 6.59 10.83 -11.34
C ILE A 130 7.84 10.12 -11.86
N LEU A 131 8.83 10.87 -12.29
CA LEU A 131 10.13 10.36 -12.73
C LEU A 131 11.26 11.06 -11.97
N PRO A 132 12.50 10.55 -11.98
CA PRO A 132 13.66 11.24 -11.41
C PRO A 132 13.82 12.59 -12.08
N GLY A 133 13.77 13.67 -11.30
CA GLY A 133 13.56 15.01 -11.82
C GLY A 133 14.67 15.99 -11.52
N ALA A 134 15.85 15.52 -11.10
CA ALA A 134 17.06 16.31 -10.86
C ALA A 134 18.29 15.72 -11.57
N GLY A 135 18.07 15.10 -12.72
CA GLY A 135 19.06 14.55 -13.63
C GLY A 135 19.34 13.06 -13.47
N GLY A 136 18.54 12.34 -12.67
CA GLY A 136 18.67 10.89 -12.51
C GLY A 136 18.49 10.14 -13.83
N THR A 137 17.56 10.56 -14.69
CA THR A 137 17.35 9.90 -15.99
C THR A 137 18.47 10.17 -16.99
N GLN A 138 19.24 11.23 -16.74
CA GLN A 138 20.38 11.63 -17.57
C GLN A 138 21.70 11.04 -17.07
N ARG A 139 21.95 11.07 -15.76
CA ARG A 139 23.23 10.64 -15.17
C ARG A 139 23.30 9.13 -14.95
N LEU A 140 22.21 8.47 -14.55
CA LEU A 140 22.25 7.04 -14.24
C LEU A 140 22.62 6.16 -15.46
N PRO A 141 22.06 6.37 -16.68
CA PRO A 141 22.45 5.61 -17.86
C PRO A 141 23.93 5.75 -18.23
N ARG A 142 24.57 6.87 -17.86
CA ARG A 142 25.97 7.14 -18.16
C ARG A 142 26.94 6.33 -17.29
N VAL A 143 26.49 5.85 -16.13
CA VAL A 143 27.32 5.07 -15.19
C VAL A 143 26.91 3.60 -15.09
N LEU A 144 25.66 3.25 -15.41
CA LEU A 144 25.15 1.88 -15.40
C LEU A 144 24.94 1.27 -16.79
N GLY A 145 24.98 2.08 -17.85
CA GLY A 145 24.49 1.69 -19.16
C GLY A 145 22.96 1.85 -19.29
N LEU A 146 22.50 1.93 -20.54
CA LEU A 146 21.11 2.28 -20.87
C LEU A 146 20.09 1.32 -20.28
N GLU A 147 20.30 0.01 -20.46
CA GLU A 147 19.32 -1.02 -20.09
C GLU A 147 19.11 -1.14 -18.58
N MET A 148 20.20 -1.22 -17.81
CA MET A 148 20.13 -1.33 -16.35
C MET A 148 19.51 -0.07 -15.72
N ALA A 149 19.90 1.11 -16.20
CA ALA A 149 19.32 2.37 -15.72
C ALA A 149 17.83 2.47 -16.05
N LEU A 150 17.44 2.11 -17.29
CA LEU A 150 16.02 2.10 -17.68
C LEU A 150 15.21 1.17 -16.79
N ASN A 151 15.69 -0.05 -16.54
CA ASN A 151 15.01 -1.00 -15.67
C ASN A 151 14.89 -0.48 -14.23
N MET A 152 15.94 0.12 -13.67
CA MET A 152 15.88 0.72 -12.33
C MET A 152 14.88 1.86 -12.23
N ILE A 153 14.81 2.73 -13.24
CA ILE A 153 13.92 3.92 -13.25
C ILE A 153 12.46 3.53 -13.50
N VAL A 154 12.20 2.66 -14.48
CA VAL A 154 10.82 2.24 -14.83
C VAL A 154 10.24 1.32 -13.76
N SER A 155 11.05 0.46 -13.15
CA SER A 155 10.59 -0.41 -12.07
C SER A 155 10.53 0.30 -10.72
N GLY A 156 11.40 1.29 -10.47
CA GLY A 156 11.58 1.95 -9.19
C GLY A 156 12.05 1.03 -8.06
N ASN A 157 12.53 -0.17 -8.39
CA ASN A 157 12.90 -1.18 -7.39
C ASN A 157 14.31 -0.92 -6.84
N PRO A 158 14.54 -1.14 -5.53
CA PRO A 158 15.87 -1.02 -4.96
C PRO A 158 16.79 -2.17 -5.39
N VAL A 159 18.06 -1.83 -5.62
CA VAL A 159 19.13 -2.76 -5.92
C VAL A 159 20.21 -2.62 -4.84
N PRO A 160 20.64 -3.73 -4.18
CA PRO A 160 21.76 -3.70 -3.25
C PRO A 160 23.06 -3.27 -3.95
N SER A 161 23.86 -2.44 -3.28
CA SER A 161 25.13 -1.89 -3.80
C SER A 161 26.10 -2.96 -4.33
N ASP A 162 26.15 -4.14 -3.72
CA ASP A 162 27.02 -5.25 -4.14
C ASP A 162 26.75 -5.70 -5.58
N LYS A 163 25.49 -5.62 -6.03
CA LYS A 163 25.11 -5.97 -7.41
C LYS A 163 25.53 -4.91 -8.43
N LEU A 164 25.84 -3.70 -7.97
CA LEU A 164 26.25 -2.56 -8.78
C LEU A 164 27.74 -2.27 -8.66
N ALA A 165 28.47 -2.96 -7.78
CA ALA A 165 29.88 -2.69 -7.48
C ALA A 165 30.82 -2.84 -8.68
N LYS A 166 30.44 -3.64 -9.69
CA LYS A 166 31.22 -3.85 -10.92
C LYS A 166 30.81 -2.92 -12.07
N THR A 167 29.98 -1.92 -11.80
CA THR A 167 29.52 -0.92 -12.77
C THR A 167 30.26 0.40 -12.56
N GLY A 168 30.06 1.39 -13.44
CA GLY A 168 30.64 2.72 -13.28
C GLY A 168 29.97 3.58 -12.21
N LEU A 169 28.94 3.08 -11.51
CA LEU A 169 28.23 3.86 -10.49
C LEU A 169 29.08 4.16 -9.26
N PHE A 170 29.88 3.19 -8.81
CA PHE A 170 30.72 3.34 -7.62
C PHE A 170 32.18 3.25 -8.00
N ASN A 171 32.99 4.15 -7.45
CA ASN A 171 34.44 4.11 -7.59
C ASN A 171 35.06 3.08 -6.65
N GLU A 172 34.47 2.87 -5.47
CA GLU A 172 34.95 1.90 -4.49
C GLU A 172 33.80 1.33 -3.63
N LEU A 173 33.86 0.03 -3.36
CA LEU A 173 33.02 -0.66 -2.38
C LEU A 173 33.85 -0.88 -1.09
N VAL A 174 33.50 -0.18 -0.02
CA VAL A 174 34.24 -0.18 1.25
C VAL A 174 33.66 -1.23 2.19
N GLN A 175 34.40 -2.32 2.45
CA GLN A 175 33.96 -3.43 3.30
C GLN A 175 34.01 -3.11 4.81
N GLY A 176 34.80 -2.11 5.22
CA GLY A 176 35.02 -1.71 6.61
C GLY A 176 34.29 -0.42 6.98
N ASP A 177 34.94 0.41 7.80
CA ASP A 177 34.43 1.74 8.14
C ASP A 177 34.32 2.61 6.88
N LEU A 178 33.10 3.01 6.54
CA LEU A 178 32.83 3.81 5.35
C LEU A 178 33.51 5.17 5.39
N MET A 179 33.55 5.81 6.56
CA MET A 179 34.13 7.14 6.67
C MET A 179 35.64 7.10 6.56
N GLU A 180 36.30 6.11 7.17
CA GLU A 180 37.74 5.89 6.95
C GLU A 180 38.06 5.67 5.47
N GLY A 181 37.29 4.79 4.81
CA GLY A 181 37.45 4.52 3.37
C GLY A 181 37.17 5.76 2.50
N ALA A 182 36.14 6.54 2.82
CA ALA A 182 35.81 7.76 2.09
C ALA A 182 36.86 8.85 2.25
N MET A 183 37.44 9.00 3.45
CA MET A 183 38.51 9.94 3.73
C MET A 183 39.79 9.55 2.99
N ALA A 184 40.18 8.28 3.04
CA ALA A 184 41.33 7.77 2.29
C ALA A 184 41.15 7.94 0.77
N PHE A 185 39.92 7.72 0.26
CA PHE A 185 39.60 7.97 -1.13
C PHE A 185 39.69 9.46 -1.48
N ALA A 186 39.17 10.34 -0.62
CA ALA A 186 39.20 11.79 -0.81
C ALA A 186 40.64 12.33 -0.87
N ASP A 187 41.52 11.86 0.02
CA ASP A 187 42.94 12.21 0.00
C ASP A 187 43.63 11.73 -1.28
N LYS A 188 43.34 10.50 -1.71
CA LYS A 188 43.87 9.93 -2.97
C LYS A 188 43.53 10.76 -4.21
N VAL A 189 42.37 11.42 -4.22
CA VAL A 189 41.89 12.19 -5.39
C VAL A 189 42.02 13.70 -5.24
N ALA A 190 42.55 14.20 -4.12
CA ALA A 190 42.62 15.62 -3.78
C ALA A 190 43.19 16.48 -4.92
N ASP A 191 44.28 16.03 -5.54
CA ASP A 191 45.02 16.73 -6.59
C ASP A 191 44.66 16.28 -8.01
N VAL A 192 43.73 15.32 -8.18
CA VAL A 192 43.37 14.80 -9.51
C VAL A 192 42.61 15.84 -10.30
N ARG A 193 43.11 16.23 -11.47
CA ARG A 193 42.44 17.12 -12.42
C ARG A 193 42.61 16.61 -13.87
N PRO A 194 41.63 16.83 -14.77
CA PRO A 194 40.31 17.43 -14.52
C PRO A 194 39.43 16.53 -13.64
N LEU A 195 38.53 17.15 -12.87
CA LEU A 195 37.60 16.38 -12.03
C LEU A 195 36.59 15.65 -12.93
N PRO A 196 36.37 14.34 -12.73
CA PRO A 196 35.38 13.61 -13.50
C PRO A 196 33.98 14.11 -13.15
N LYS A 197 33.12 14.21 -14.16
CA LYS A 197 31.71 14.52 -13.99
C LYS A 197 30.89 13.51 -14.77
N VAL A 198 29.84 12.98 -14.15
CA VAL A 198 28.99 11.97 -14.79
C VAL A 198 28.39 12.50 -16.10
N ARG A 199 28.07 13.80 -16.16
CA ARG A 199 27.50 14.45 -17.37
C ARG A 199 28.37 14.31 -18.63
N ASP A 200 29.69 14.20 -18.47
CA ASP A 200 30.65 14.18 -19.58
C ASP A 200 30.82 12.76 -20.15
N ILE A 201 30.33 11.74 -19.44
CA ILE A 201 30.36 10.35 -19.90
C ILE A 201 29.26 10.16 -20.96
N LYS A 202 29.62 9.54 -22.09
CA LYS A 202 28.65 9.15 -23.12
C LYS A 202 27.99 7.83 -22.75
N VAL A 203 26.69 7.72 -23.02
CA VAL A 203 25.99 6.44 -22.98
C VAL A 203 26.31 5.70 -24.27
N ASP A 204 27.20 4.72 -24.22
CA ASP A 204 27.52 3.87 -25.36
C ASP A 204 26.59 2.64 -25.36
N TYR A 205 25.68 2.58 -26.33
CA TYR A 205 24.75 1.47 -26.50
C TYR A 205 24.45 1.30 -27.99
N PRO A 206 25.11 0.34 -28.67
CA PRO A 206 24.83 0.03 -30.06
C PRO A 206 23.34 -0.32 -30.26
N ASN A 207 22.73 0.20 -31.33
CA ASN A 207 21.32 -0.03 -31.65
C ASN A 207 20.33 0.35 -30.52
N TYR A 208 20.59 1.46 -29.83
CA TYR A 208 19.69 1.97 -28.79
C TYR A 208 18.26 2.21 -29.30
N GLU A 209 18.07 2.52 -30.59
CA GLU A 209 16.76 2.74 -31.20
C GLU A 209 15.87 1.49 -31.13
N GLY A 210 16.41 0.33 -31.51
CA GLY A 210 15.71 -0.95 -31.43
C GLY A 210 15.35 -1.33 -30.00
N PHE A 211 16.30 -1.17 -29.06
CA PHE A 211 16.07 -1.42 -27.64
C PHE A 211 14.96 -0.51 -27.08
N LEU A 212 15.04 0.80 -27.32
CA LEU A 212 14.04 1.75 -26.83
C LEU A 212 12.66 1.49 -27.43
N GLN A 213 12.57 1.10 -28.70
CA GLN A 213 11.29 0.74 -29.32
C GLN A 213 10.68 -0.51 -28.66
N PHE A 214 11.50 -1.53 -28.38
CA PHE A 214 11.08 -2.71 -27.63
C PHE A 214 10.61 -2.34 -26.20
N SER A 215 11.37 -1.50 -25.51
CA SER A 215 11.03 -1.05 -24.16
C SER A 215 9.72 -0.25 -24.14
N ARG A 216 9.50 0.67 -25.08
CA ARG A 216 8.24 1.43 -25.21
C ARG A 216 7.03 0.50 -25.34
N ASN A 217 7.12 -0.49 -26.22
CA ASN A 217 6.03 -1.44 -26.45
C ASN A 217 5.75 -2.28 -25.19
N THR A 218 6.81 -2.80 -24.56
CA THR A 218 6.71 -3.63 -23.36
C THR A 218 6.14 -2.84 -22.18
N VAL A 219 6.67 -1.64 -21.93
CA VAL A 219 6.22 -0.77 -20.85
C VAL A 219 4.80 -0.28 -21.08
N ARG A 220 4.41 0.07 -22.32
CA ARG A 220 3.03 0.45 -22.65
C ARG A 220 2.04 -0.66 -22.31
N ALA A 221 2.38 -1.91 -22.63
CA ALA A 221 1.53 -3.06 -22.33
C ALA A 221 1.40 -3.33 -20.80
N MET A 222 2.40 -2.96 -20.01
CA MET A 222 2.45 -3.22 -18.57
C MET A 222 2.02 -2.04 -17.69
N ALA A 223 2.10 -0.81 -18.18
CA ALA A 223 1.86 0.40 -17.40
C ALA A 223 0.39 0.59 -16.99
N GLY A 224 -0.53 -0.06 -17.70
CA GLY A 224 -1.97 0.09 -17.46
C GLY A 224 -2.38 1.57 -17.54
N PRO A 225 -3.10 2.11 -16.53
CA PRO A 225 -3.55 3.50 -16.54
C PRO A 225 -2.46 4.51 -16.15
N PHE A 226 -1.26 4.07 -15.76
CA PHE A 226 -0.24 4.97 -15.22
C PHE A 226 0.63 5.58 -16.35
N PRO A 227 0.69 6.92 -16.49
CA PRO A 227 1.50 7.55 -17.53
C PRO A 227 3.01 7.57 -17.23
N ALA A 228 3.38 7.58 -15.94
CA ALA A 228 4.77 7.75 -15.49
C ALA A 228 5.76 6.72 -16.05
N PRO A 229 5.47 5.40 -16.10
CA PRO A 229 6.41 4.42 -16.64
C PRO A 229 6.86 4.71 -18.08
N LEU A 230 5.95 5.14 -18.95
CA LEU A 230 6.31 5.50 -20.33
C LEU A 230 7.11 6.80 -20.38
N LYS A 231 6.75 7.79 -19.58
CA LYS A 231 7.49 9.06 -19.49
C LYS A 231 8.90 8.84 -18.91
N CYS A 232 9.09 7.87 -18.01
CA CYS A 232 10.40 7.40 -17.58
C CYS A 232 11.23 6.85 -18.75
N VAL A 233 10.63 6.07 -19.66
CA VAL A 233 11.30 5.58 -20.87
C VAL A 233 11.75 6.74 -21.75
N GLU A 234 10.87 7.73 -21.98
CA GLU A 234 11.22 8.88 -22.81
C GLU A 234 12.30 9.77 -22.19
N ALA A 235 12.26 9.98 -20.87
CA ALA A 235 13.31 10.74 -20.18
C ALA A 235 14.66 10.03 -20.30
N VAL A 236 14.72 8.71 -20.04
CA VAL A 236 15.94 7.92 -20.21
C VAL A 236 16.40 7.88 -21.67
N ALA A 237 15.48 7.81 -22.65
CA ALA A 237 15.81 7.87 -24.07
C ALA A 237 16.53 9.19 -24.45
N ALA A 238 16.23 10.30 -23.78
CA ALA A 238 16.94 11.56 -23.98
C ALA A 238 18.41 11.51 -23.57
N SER A 239 18.81 10.55 -22.73
CA SER A 239 20.22 10.36 -22.34
C SER A 239 21.13 9.98 -23.51
N VAL A 240 20.58 9.32 -24.55
CA VAL A 240 21.28 8.87 -25.78
C VAL A 240 20.91 9.70 -27.02
N THR A 241 19.70 10.26 -27.09
CA THR A 241 19.20 10.98 -28.26
C THR A 241 19.43 12.50 -28.23
N LYS A 242 19.82 13.06 -27.07
CA LYS A 242 20.01 14.50 -26.89
C LYS A 242 21.35 14.81 -26.22
N LYS A 243 21.79 16.07 -26.35
CA LYS A 243 22.87 16.62 -25.51
C LYS A 243 22.42 16.64 -24.05
N PHE A 244 23.38 16.63 -23.12
CA PHE A 244 23.09 16.51 -21.69
C PHE A 244 22.10 17.58 -21.21
N ASP A 245 22.37 18.87 -21.48
CA ASP A 245 21.52 19.99 -21.03
C ASP A 245 20.12 19.97 -21.67
N ASP A 246 20.01 19.60 -22.95
CA ASP A 246 18.72 19.43 -23.64
C ASP A 246 17.90 18.28 -23.03
N GLY A 247 18.58 17.20 -22.66
CA GLY A 247 17.95 16.07 -22.00
C GLY A 247 17.55 16.37 -20.55
N MET A 248 18.32 17.16 -19.80
CA MET A 248 17.93 17.69 -18.49
C MET A 248 16.66 18.55 -18.58
N LYS A 249 16.57 19.42 -19.60
CA LYS A 249 15.37 20.21 -19.85
C LYS A 249 14.16 19.31 -20.16
N TYR A 250 14.34 18.30 -21.01
CA TYR A 250 13.27 17.37 -21.36
C TYR A 250 12.80 16.53 -20.17
N GLU A 251 13.73 16.03 -19.33
CA GLU A 251 13.40 15.37 -18.06
C GLU A 251 12.51 16.27 -17.20
N ARG A 252 12.87 17.56 -17.06
CA ARG A 252 12.12 18.52 -16.24
C ARG A 252 10.73 18.81 -16.79
N GLU A 253 10.59 18.91 -18.11
CA GLU A 253 9.29 19.08 -18.78
C GLU A 253 8.36 17.90 -18.46
N LEU A 254 8.84 16.67 -18.65
CA LEU A 254 8.06 15.46 -18.38
C LEU A 254 7.74 15.28 -16.89
N PHE A 255 8.68 15.63 -16.01
CA PHE A 255 8.44 15.65 -14.56
C PHE A 255 7.28 16.59 -14.18
N THR A 256 7.31 17.81 -14.73
CA THR A 256 6.31 18.85 -14.42
C THR A 256 4.92 18.46 -14.91
N GLU A 257 4.83 17.83 -16.09
CA GLU A 257 3.60 17.23 -16.61
C GLU A 257 3.06 16.16 -15.66
N LEU A 258 3.90 15.18 -15.29
CA LEU A 258 3.49 14.06 -14.43
C LEU A 258 2.99 14.49 -13.05
N VAL A 259 3.64 15.47 -12.42
CA VAL A 259 3.26 15.99 -11.10
C VAL A 259 1.81 16.50 -11.07
N GLN A 260 1.28 16.96 -12.19
CA GLN A 260 -0.09 17.50 -12.28
C GLN A 260 -1.16 16.45 -12.55
N THR A 261 -0.76 15.27 -13.02
CA THR A 261 -1.67 14.16 -13.32
C THR A 261 -2.43 13.69 -12.09
N THR A 262 -3.67 13.25 -12.29
CA THR A 262 -4.51 12.70 -11.21
C THR A 262 -3.89 11.41 -10.66
N GLU A 263 -3.25 10.60 -11.50
CA GLU A 263 -2.60 9.36 -11.12
C GLU A 263 -1.41 9.60 -10.18
N SER A 264 -0.59 10.64 -10.44
CA SER A 264 0.48 11.02 -9.50
C SER A 264 -0.07 11.54 -8.18
N LYS A 265 -1.13 12.37 -8.21
CA LYS A 265 -1.80 12.85 -6.99
C LYS A 265 -2.36 11.67 -6.18
N ALA A 266 -2.99 10.70 -6.84
CA ALA A 266 -3.51 9.47 -6.24
C ALA A 266 -2.41 8.58 -5.63
N LEU A 267 -1.30 8.36 -6.34
CA LEU A 267 -0.19 7.55 -5.84
C LEU A 267 0.51 8.21 -4.64
N ARG A 268 0.68 9.54 -4.68
CA ARG A 268 1.17 10.31 -3.52
C ARG A 268 0.21 10.20 -2.34
N HIS A 269 -1.09 10.40 -2.58
CA HIS A 269 -2.14 10.24 -1.56
C HIS A 269 -2.06 8.87 -0.89
N SER A 270 -2.04 7.79 -1.66
CA SER A 270 -1.92 6.42 -1.13
C SER A 270 -0.62 6.22 -0.32
N PHE A 271 0.51 6.73 -0.81
CA PHE A 271 1.80 6.62 -0.13
C PHE A 271 1.83 7.36 1.22
N PHE A 272 1.18 8.52 1.31
CA PHE A 272 1.03 9.25 2.58
C PHE A 272 -0.02 8.60 3.48
N GLY A 273 -1.15 8.17 2.91
CA GLY A 273 -2.22 7.46 3.61
C GLY A 273 -1.72 6.19 4.30
N GLU A 274 -0.88 5.39 3.63
CA GLU A 274 -0.31 4.18 4.23
C GLU A 274 0.53 4.48 5.48
N ARG A 275 1.26 5.59 5.50
CA ARG A 275 2.04 6.03 6.68
C ARG A 275 1.15 6.61 7.76
N ALA A 276 0.19 7.44 7.36
CA ALA A 276 -0.76 8.09 8.25
C ALA A 276 -1.63 7.06 8.99
N ALA A 277 -2.04 5.98 8.32
CA ALA A 277 -2.82 4.89 8.91
C ALA A 277 -2.15 4.27 10.16
N SER A 278 -0.82 4.36 10.26
CA SER A 278 -0.08 3.88 11.43
C SER A 278 0.00 4.86 12.61
N LYS A 279 -0.61 6.05 12.48
CA LYS A 279 -0.61 7.11 13.50
C LYS A 279 -2.02 7.28 14.06
N VAL A 280 -2.17 7.05 15.36
CA VAL A 280 -3.44 7.21 16.08
C VAL A 280 -3.32 8.42 16.99
N ALA A 281 -4.28 9.34 16.94
CA ALA A 281 -4.17 10.66 17.60
C ALA A 281 -3.83 10.60 19.09
N ASP A 282 -4.39 9.62 19.82
CA ASP A 282 -4.20 9.48 21.26
C ASP A 282 -3.19 8.40 21.65
N VAL A 283 -2.44 7.82 20.71
CA VAL A 283 -1.36 6.86 20.94
C VAL A 283 -0.02 7.47 20.51
N PRO A 284 0.77 8.02 21.45
CA PRO A 284 2.09 8.58 21.17
C PRO A 284 3.02 7.59 20.46
N GLU A 285 3.92 8.09 19.59
CA GLU A 285 4.86 7.24 18.82
C GLU A 285 5.85 6.45 19.70
N ASP A 286 6.10 6.92 20.92
CA ASP A 286 6.96 6.30 21.94
C ASP A 286 6.20 5.36 22.89
N THR A 287 4.91 5.10 22.64
CA THR A 287 4.12 4.12 23.41
C THR A 287 4.80 2.75 23.41
N ALA A 288 5.10 2.22 24.60
CA ALA A 288 5.74 0.93 24.74
C ALA A 288 4.90 -0.20 24.11
N THR A 289 5.54 -1.04 23.30
CA THR A 289 4.92 -2.20 22.67
C THR A 289 5.31 -3.50 23.38
N ARG A 290 4.41 -4.48 23.39
CA ARG A 290 4.69 -5.83 23.90
C ARG A 290 5.46 -6.64 22.84
N PRO A 291 6.53 -7.36 23.19
CA PRO A 291 7.26 -8.17 22.24
C PRO A 291 6.43 -9.39 21.80
N ILE A 292 6.19 -9.52 20.49
CA ILE A 292 5.53 -10.71 19.91
C ILE A 292 6.60 -11.66 19.36
N LYS A 293 6.90 -12.71 20.14
CA LYS A 293 7.86 -13.78 19.84
C LYS A 293 7.18 -15.07 19.43
N SER A 294 5.96 -15.35 19.90
CA SER A 294 5.15 -16.50 19.49
C SER A 294 3.67 -16.13 19.36
N ALA A 295 2.97 -16.81 18.46
CA ALA A 295 1.54 -16.59 18.20
C ALA A 295 0.74 -17.90 18.29
N ALA A 296 -0.55 -17.78 18.55
CA ALA A 296 -1.52 -18.85 18.42
C ALA A 296 -2.66 -18.43 17.49
N VAL A 297 -3.29 -19.41 16.83
CA VAL A 297 -4.48 -19.19 16.01
C VAL A 297 -5.52 -20.24 16.39
N VAL A 298 -6.75 -19.82 16.71
CA VAL A 298 -7.86 -20.73 17.02
C VAL A 298 -8.70 -20.94 15.77
N GLY A 299 -8.72 -22.17 15.26
CA GLY A 299 -9.36 -22.56 14.01
C GLY A 299 -8.35 -22.82 12.88
N ALA A 300 -8.45 -23.99 12.23
CA ALA A 300 -7.56 -24.41 11.15
C ALA A 300 -8.18 -24.26 9.74
N GLY A 301 -9.30 -23.53 9.64
CA GLY A 301 -9.98 -23.24 8.37
C GLY A 301 -9.19 -22.28 7.45
N THR A 302 -9.81 -21.85 6.36
CA THR A 302 -9.18 -20.99 5.35
C THR A 302 -8.58 -19.71 5.94
N MET A 303 -9.29 -19.04 6.84
CA MET A 303 -8.80 -17.83 7.51
C MET A 303 -7.64 -18.15 8.46
N GLY A 304 -7.83 -19.09 9.38
CA GLY A 304 -6.82 -19.45 10.37
C GLY A 304 -5.50 -19.89 9.75
N GLY A 305 -5.54 -20.72 8.71
CA GLY A 305 -4.33 -21.12 7.98
C GLY A 305 -3.63 -19.96 7.29
N GLY A 306 -4.39 -19.05 6.65
CA GLY A 306 -3.82 -17.84 6.04
C GLY A 306 -3.21 -16.88 7.07
N ILE A 307 -3.84 -16.72 8.24
CA ILE A 307 -3.32 -15.92 9.36
C ILE A 307 -2.01 -16.52 9.87
N ALA A 308 -1.96 -17.82 10.14
CA ALA A 308 -0.74 -18.50 10.59
C ALA A 308 0.42 -18.33 9.60
N MET A 309 0.16 -18.37 8.30
CA MET A 309 1.17 -18.11 7.27
C MET A 309 1.77 -16.69 7.36
N ASN A 310 1.01 -15.66 7.74
CA ASN A 310 1.55 -14.30 7.87
C ASN A 310 2.60 -14.21 8.97
N PHE A 311 2.33 -14.81 10.14
CA PHE A 311 3.28 -14.88 11.26
C PHE A 311 4.53 -15.70 10.89
N ALA A 312 4.36 -16.90 10.32
CA ALA A 312 5.49 -17.75 9.91
C ALA A 312 6.38 -17.08 8.84
N ASN A 313 5.78 -16.36 7.89
CA ASN A 313 6.51 -15.58 6.89
C ASN A 313 7.38 -14.48 7.50
N ALA A 314 6.99 -13.97 8.67
CA ALA A 314 7.73 -12.99 9.46
C ALA A 314 8.68 -13.63 10.50
N GLY A 315 8.84 -14.96 10.49
CA GLY A 315 9.70 -15.69 11.40
C GLY A 315 9.15 -15.85 12.82
N ILE A 316 7.83 -15.69 13.00
CA ILE A 316 7.16 -15.89 14.29
C ILE A 316 6.58 -17.31 14.33
N PRO A 317 6.99 -18.18 15.27
CA PRO A 317 6.36 -19.48 15.50
C PRO A 317 4.87 -19.36 15.80
N VAL A 318 4.07 -20.24 15.22
CA VAL A 318 2.61 -20.26 15.37
C VAL A 318 2.13 -21.65 15.75
N LYS A 319 1.26 -21.72 16.75
CA LYS A 319 0.50 -22.92 17.08
C LYS A 319 -0.97 -22.76 16.70
N ILE A 320 -1.50 -23.68 15.89
CA ILE A 320 -2.90 -23.70 15.45
C ILE A 320 -3.67 -24.66 16.36
N LEU A 321 -4.67 -24.14 17.05
CA LEU A 321 -5.59 -24.93 17.86
C LEU A 321 -6.83 -25.30 17.04
N GLU A 322 -7.20 -26.58 17.06
CA GLU A 322 -8.48 -27.07 16.57
C GLU A 322 -9.09 -28.10 17.54
N MET A 323 -10.39 -28.35 17.43
CA MET A 323 -11.10 -29.32 18.27
C MET A 323 -11.09 -30.73 17.71
N LYS A 324 -10.90 -30.88 16.38
CA LYS A 324 -10.95 -32.17 15.68
C LYS A 324 -9.63 -32.49 14.98
N PRO A 325 -9.03 -33.68 15.19
CA PRO A 325 -7.78 -34.08 14.53
C PRO A 325 -7.84 -33.92 13.00
N GLU A 326 -8.94 -34.35 12.38
CA GLU A 326 -9.07 -34.36 10.91
C GLU A 326 -9.13 -32.94 10.33
N ALA A 327 -9.76 -32.01 11.06
CA ALA A 327 -9.83 -30.61 10.67
C ALA A 327 -8.45 -29.94 10.78
N LEU A 328 -7.70 -30.26 11.84
CA LEU A 328 -6.34 -29.77 12.05
C LEU A 328 -5.39 -30.28 10.95
N GLU A 329 -5.40 -31.59 10.67
CA GLU A 329 -4.58 -32.21 9.61
C GLU A 329 -4.88 -31.59 8.24
N LYS A 330 -6.16 -31.43 7.90
CA LYS A 330 -6.58 -30.78 6.66
C LYS A 330 -6.08 -29.33 6.55
N GLY A 331 -6.16 -28.57 7.65
CA GLY A 331 -5.66 -27.20 7.73
C GLY A 331 -4.15 -27.12 7.48
N LEU A 332 -3.37 -27.93 8.20
CA LEU A 332 -1.92 -28.01 8.05
C LEU A 332 -1.50 -28.46 6.63
N ALA A 333 -2.19 -29.45 6.06
CA ALA A 333 -1.96 -29.89 4.69
C ALA A 333 -2.23 -28.77 3.66
N THR A 334 -3.29 -27.98 3.88
CA THR A 334 -3.62 -26.84 3.01
C THR A 334 -2.56 -25.75 3.07
N ILE A 335 -2.04 -25.43 4.27
CA ILE A 335 -0.94 -24.48 4.47
C ILE A 335 0.31 -24.94 3.72
N ARG A 336 0.70 -26.22 3.90
CA ARG A 336 1.85 -26.81 3.23
C ARG A 336 1.73 -26.72 1.71
N LYS A 337 0.58 -27.11 1.16
CA LYS A 337 0.28 -27.04 -0.28
C LYS A 337 0.39 -25.61 -0.83
N ASN A 338 -0.03 -24.60 -0.06
CA ASN A 338 0.12 -23.19 -0.46
C ASN A 338 1.59 -22.76 -0.55
N TYR A 339 2.44 -23.20 0.38
CA TYR A 339 3.89 -22.97 0.28
C TYR A 339 4.52 -23.74 -0.87
N GLU A 340 4.13 -25.00 -1.12
CA GLU A 340 4.61 -25.80 -2.25
C GLU A 340 4.28 -25.14 -3.58
N ASN A 341 3.08 -24.56 -3.72
CA ASN A 341 2.69 -23.80 -4.89
C ASN A 341 3.56 -22.54 -5.11
N THR A 342 4.04 -21.92 -4.03
CA THR A 342 4.91 -20.74 -4.09
C THR A 342 6.35 -21.13 -4.45
N LEU A 343 6.82 -22.25 -3.90
CA LEU A 343 8.10 -22.87 -4.23
C LEU A 343 8.17 -23.29 -5.71
N LYS A 344 7.15 -24.00 -6.22
CA LYS A 344 7.04 -24.40 -7.64
C LYS A 344 7.06 -23.21 -8.61
N LYS A 345 6.64 -22.02 -8.15
CA LYS A 345 6.67 -20.77 -8.93
C LYS A 345 8.01 -20.02 -8.84
N GLY A 346 9.02 -20.57 -8.16
CA GLY A 346 10.33 -19.94 -7.98
C GLY A 346 10.32 -18.71 -7.07
N LYS A 347 9.26 -18.50 -6.27
CA LYS A 347 9.10 -17.34 -5.39
C LYS A 347 9.54 -17.61 -3.94
N LEU A 348 10.04 -18.80 -3.66
CA LEU A 348 10.50 -19.28 -2.36
C LEU A 348 11.64 -20.26 -2.58
N THR A 349 12.68 -20.22 -1.75
CA THR A 349 13.74 -21.25 -1.76
C THR A 349 13.33 -22.45 -0.90
N GLN A 350 13.92 -23.61 -1.13
CA GLN A 350 13.66 -24.81 -0.32
C GLN A 350 13.92 -24.57 1.17
N GLU A 351 15.05 -23.94 1.50
CA GLU A 351 15.40 -23.56 2.88
C GLU A 351 14.32 -22.70 3.56
N LYS A 352 13.80 -21.67 2.85
CA LYS A 352 12.73 -20.81 3.39
C LYS A 352 11.39 -21.52 3.46
N PHE A 353 11.14 -22.49 2.58
CA PHE A 353 9.97 -23.36 2.67
C PHE A 353 10.02 -24.19 3.96
N ASP A 354 11.11 -24.93 4.18
CA ASP A 354 11.27 -25.81 5.34
C ASP A 354 11.22 -25.01 6.65
N GLN A 355 11.89 -23.84 6.68
CA GLN A 355 11.83 -22.92 7.82
C GLN A 355 10.38 -22.51 8.15
N ARG A 356 9.60 -22.07 7.16
CA ARG A 356 8.24 -21.55 7.39
C ARG A 356 7.26 -22.64 7.78
N VAL A 357 7.36 -23.82 7.18
CA VAL A 357 6.54 -24.96 7.53
C VAL A 357 6.87 -25.44 8.96
N GLY A 358 8.15 -25.51 9.32
CA GLY A 358 8.59 -25.90 10.67
C GLY A 358 8.16 -24.93 11.78
N LEU A 359 7.87 -23.66 11.45
CA LEU A 359 7.34 -22.68 12.39
C LEU A 359 5.85 -22.87 12.70
N ILE A 360 5.12 -23.70 11.96
CA ILE A 360 3.67 -23.89 12.12
C ILE A 360 3.41 -25.29 12.69
N THR A 361 2.86 -25.33 13.90
CA THR A 361 2.51 -26.57 14.60
C THR A 361 1.02 -26.60 14.94
N GLY A 362 0.46 -27.80 15.11
CA GLY A 362 -0.94 -28.00 15.50
C GLY A 362 -1.09 -28.49 16.94
N THR A 363 -2.23 -28.19 17.56
CA THR A 363 -2.64 -28.78 18.85
C THR A 363 -4.16 -28.93 18.92
N LEU A 364 -4.62 -29.81 19.82
CA LEU A 364 -6.02 -29.98 20.21
C LEU A 364 -6.31 -29.46 21.64
N SER A 365 -5.31 -28.91 22.33
CA SER A 365 -5.39 -28.47 23.73
C SER A 365 -5.18 -26.96 23.85
N TYR A 366 -6.00 -26.31 24.67
CA TYR A 366 -5.89 -24.89 24.98
C TYR A 366 -4.66 -24.58 25.85
N GLU A 367 -4.25 -25.53 26.67
CA GLU A 367 -3.10 -25.40 27.57
C GLU A 367 -1.80 -25.23 26.77
N ASP A 368 -1.71 -25.88 25.60
CA ASP A 368 -0.57 -25.80 24.69
C ASP A 368 -0.32 -24.42 24.07
N ILE A 369 -1.33 -23.55 24.03
CA ILE A 369 -1.22 -22.18 23.49
C ILE A 369 -1.03 -21.12 24.58
N GLY A 370 -1.15 -21.49 25.87
CA GLY A 370 -1.20 -20.54 26.98
C GLY A 370 0.02 -19.63 27.12
N GLN A 371 1.19 -20.04 26.59
CA GLN A 371 2.42 -19.25 26.63
C GLN A 371 2.62 -18.31 25.44
N ALA A 372 1.73 -18.32 24.44
CA ALA A 372 1.83 -17.42 23.28
C ALA A 372 1.65 -15.94 23.69
N ASP A 373 2.33 -15.03 22.98
CA ASP A 373 2.24 -13.59 23.25
C ASP A 373 0.96 -12.97 22.67
N ILE A 374 0.42 -13.59 21.63
CA ILE A 374 -0.82 -13.20 20.97
C ILE A 374 -1.58 -14.44 20.51
N VAL A 375 -2.91 -14.42 20.61
CA VAL A 375 -3.80 -15.40 19.99
C VAL A 375 -4.77 -14.68 19.07
N VAL A 376 -4.99 -15.23 17.87
CA VAL A 376 -6.01 -14.75 16.92
C VAL A 376 -7.10 -15.81 16.76
N GLU A 377 -8.30 -15.48 17.22
CA GLU A 377 -9.49 -16.31 17.05
C GLU A 377 -10.05 -16.16 15.63
N ALA A 378 -10.24 -17.28 14.92
CA ALA A 378 -10.79 -17.36 13.58
C ALA A 378 -11.78 -18.54 13.43
N VAL A 379 -12.67 -18.69 14.42
CA VAL A 379 -13.77 -19.67 14.43
C VAL A 379 -15.03 -19.09 13.79
N PHE A 380 -16.13 -19.86 13.84
CA PHE A 380 -17.41 -19.47 13.26
C PHE A 380 -17.93 -18.12 13.79
N GLU A 381 -18.61 -17.39 12.90
CA GLU A 381 -19.12 -16.05 13.15
C GLU A 381 -20.44 -16.07 13.94
N GLU A 382 -20.38 -16.59 15.17
CA GLU A 382 -21.52 -16.71 16.09
C GLU A 382 -21.08 -16.26 17.49
N ILE A 383 -21.90 -15.46 18.17
CA ILE A 383 -21.49 -14.79 19.41
C ILE A 383 -21.33 -15.77 20.58
N GLY A 384 -22.18 -16.79 20.66
CA GLY A 384 -22.09 -17.84 21.68
C GLY A 384 -20.83 -18.71 21.52
N VAL A 385 -20.44 -19.04 20.29
CA VAL A 385 -19.17 -19.72 20.01
C VAL A 385 -18.00 -18.84 20.45
N LYS A 386 -18.01 -17.55 20.11
CA LYS A 386 -16.94 -16.61 20.52
C LYS A 386 -16.89 -16.43 22.03
N GLU A 387 -18.04 -16.41 22.72
CA GLU A 387 -18.10 -16.36 24.19
C GLU A 387 -17.36 -17.54 24.82
N GLN A 388 -17.62 -18.76 24.35
CA GLN A 388 -16.95 -19.97 24.86
C GLN A 388 -15.43 -19.89 24.65
N VAL A 389 -15.00 -19.52 23.44
CA VAL A 389 -13.58 -19.40 23.10
C VAL A 389 -12.91 -18.32 23.95
N PHE A 390 -13.46 -17.11 24.04
CA PHE A 390 -12.82 -16.01 24.76
C PHE A 390 -12.79 -16.21 26.28
N LYS A 391 -13.81 -16.87 26.87
CA LYS A 391 -13.73 -17.32 28.28
C LYS A 391 -12.58 -18.29 28.48
N LYS A 392 -12.44 -19.29 27.60
CA LYS A 392 -11.35 -20.27 27.73
C LYS A 392 -9.98 -19.64 27.51
N LEU A 393 -9.83 -18.74 26.54
CA LEU A 393 -8.62 -17.97 26.33
C LEU A 393 -8.28 -17.11 27.56
N ASP A 394 -9.28 -16.49 28.18
CA ASP A 394 -9.09 -15.69 29.40
C ASP A 394 -8.56 -16.54 30.57
N GLU A 395 -8.93 -17.82 30.66
CA GLU A 395 -8.42 -18.73 31.68
C GLU A 395 -6.99 -19.21 31.41
N VAL A 396 -6.65 -19.58 30.17
CA VAL A 396 -5.41 -20.33 29.87
C VAL A 396 -4.25 -19.44 29.43
N MET A 397 -4.52 -18.30 28.79
CA MET A 397 -3.47 -17.46 28.23
C MET A 397 -2.76 -16.69 29.34
N LYS A 398 -1.43 -16.64 29.29
CA LYS A 398 -0.61 -15.90 30.27
C LYS A 398 -1.07 -14.44 30.42
N PRO A 399 -0.89 -13.82 31.61
CA PRO A 399 -1.12 -12.39 31.77
C PRO A 399 -0.34 -11.55 30.75
N GLY A 400 -0.98 -10.53 30.18
CA GLY A 400 -0.37 -9.67 29.16
C GLY A 400 -0.35 -10.24 27.74
N ALA A 401 -0.84 -11.46 27.50
CA ALA A 401 -1.09 -11.94 26.14
C ALA A 401 -2.22 -11.14 25.47
N ILE A 402 -2.06 -10.80 24.20
CA ILE A 402 -3.10 -10.11 23.41
C ILE A 402 -4.11 -11.13 22.89
N LEU A 403 -5.41 -10.88 23.13
CA LEU A 403 -6.50 -11.73 22.67
C LEU A 403 -7.21 -11.05 21.49
N ALA A 404 -6.97 -11.53 20.27
CA ALA A 404 -7.52 -10.91 19.07
C ALA A 404 -8.67 -11.73 18.46
N SER A 405 -9.73 -11.07 17.98
CA SER A 405 -10.76 -11.71 17.14
C SER A 405 -10.61 -11.30 15.67
N ASN A 406 -10.73 -12.25 14.75
CA ASN A 406 -10.83 -12.01 13.30
C ASN A 406 -12.27 -11.71 12.85
N THR A 407 -13.22 -11.50 13.77
CA THR A 407 -14.62 -11.21 13.41
C THR A 407 -14.74 -10.04 12.43
N SER A 408 -15.78 -10.10 11.60
CA SER A 408 -16.07 -9.17 10.52
C SER A 408 -17.40 -8.42 10.72
N THR A 409 -18.26 -8.91 11.62
CA THR A 409 -19.62 -8.38 11.85
C THR A 409 -20.05 -8.34 13.32
N LEU A 410 -19.31 -8.96 14.24
CA LEU A 410 -19.68 -9.00 15.64
C LEU A 410 -19.01 -7.88 16.44
N ASP A 411 -19.71 -7.44 17.48
CA ASP A 411 -19.26 -6.39 18.37
C ASP A 411 -18.06 -6.86 19.22
N VAL A 412 -16.89 -6.24 18.99
CA VAL A 412 -15.64 -6.53 19.72
C VAL A 412 -15.73 -6.14 21.19
N ASN A 413 -16.51 -5.12 21.57
CA ASN A 413 -16.75 -4.78 22.97
C ASN A 413 -17.54 -5.89 23.66
N LYS A 414 -18.52 -6.48 22.96
CA LYS A 414 -19.25 -7.63 23.49
C LYS A 414 -18.34 -8.84 23.69
N ILE A 415 -17.47 -9.14 22.73
CA ILE A 415 -16.46 -10.20 22.85
C ILE A 415 -15.52 -9.92 24.04
N ALA A 416 -15.02 -8.69 24.17
CA ALA A 416 -14.14 -8.29 25.26
C ALA A 416 -14.81 -8.45 26.65
N SER A 417 -16.13 -8.24 26.73
CA SER A 417 -16.92 -8.38 27.98
C SER A 417 -16.96 -9.81 28.54
N PHE A 418 -16.62 -10.82 27.73
CA PHE A 418 -16.53 -12.20 28.19
C PHE A 418 -15.23 -12.51 28.96
N THR A 419 -14.29 -11.57 28.99
CA THR A 419 -12.98 -11.71 29.63
C THR A 419 -12.86 -10.77 30.82
N LYS A 420 -11.96 -11.09 31.76
CA LYS A 420 -11.59 -10.23 32.90
C LYS A 420 -10.52 -9.19 32.56
N ARG A 421 -10.05 -9.18 31.31
CA ARG A 421 -8.98 -8.30 30.80
C ARG A 421 -9.36 -7.69 29.44
N PRO A 422 -10.48 -6.95 29.36
CA PRO A 422 -10.93 -6.36 28.11
C PRO A 422 -9.90 -5.39 27.49
N GLN A 423 -8.96 -4.86 28.30
CA GLN A 423 -7.84 -4.06 27.80
C GLN A 423 -6.84 -4.83 26.93
N ASP A 424 -6.78 -6.15 27.07
CA ASP A 424 -5.94 -7.04 26.27
C ASP A 424 -6.65 -7.56 25.01
N VAL A 425 -7.92 -7.20 24.82
CA VAL A 425 -8.77 -7.65 23.70
C VAL A 425 -8.78 -6.62 22.57
N ILE A 426 -8.65 -7.09 21.33
CA ILE A 426 -8.69 -6.26 20.11
C ILE A 426 -9.30 -7.03 18.94
N GLY A 427 -9.84 -6.34 17.93
CA GLY A 427 -10.14 -6.98 16.65
C GLY A 427 -8.94 -6.90 15.71
N LEU A 428 -8.54 -8.03 15.13
CA LEU A 428 -7.58 -8.12 14.03
C LEU A 428 -8.28 -8.76 12.83
N HIS A 429 -9.06 -7.97 12.11
CA HIS A 429 -9.85 -8.43 10.98
C HIS A 429 -8.99 -8.55 9.72
N PHE A 430 -8.63 -9.79 9.37
CA PHE A 430 -7.91 -10.14 8.15
C PHE A 430 -8.88 -10.35 6.99
N PHE A 431 -8.39 -10.05 5.78
CA PHE A 431 -9.17 -10.15 4.55
C PHE A 431 -8.80 -11.41 3.76
N SER A 432 -9.80 -12.20 3.34
CA SER A 432 -9.57 -13.44 2.60
C SER A 432 -9.10 -13.18 1.16
N PRO A 433 -8.08 -13.91 0.64
CA PRO A 433 -7.21 -14.84 1.36
C PRO A 433 -6.21 -14.11 2.28
N ALA A 434 -6.21 -14.48 3.57
CA ALA A 434 -5.50 -13.72 4.62
C ALA A 434 -3.98 -13.62 4.43
N ASN A 435 -3.35 -14.55 3.74
CA ASN A 435 -1.91 -14.52 3.43
C ASN A 435 -1.55 -13.67 2.21
N VAL A 436 -2.54 -13.19 1.45
CA VAL A 436 -2.37 -12.42 0.21
C VAL A 436 -2.82 -10.97 0.38
N MET A 437 -4.03 -10.75 0.89
CA MET A 437 -4.61 -9.40 1.01
C MET A 437 -3.79 -8.56 1.97
N LYS A 438 -3.53 -7.29 1.64
CA LYS A 438 -2.65 -6.43 2.44
C LYS A 438 -3.34 -5.79 3.63
N LEU A 439 -4.66 -5.59 3.56
CA LEU A 439 -5.41 -4.96 4.64
C LEU A 439 -5.41 -5.82 5.91
N LEU A 440 -5.15 -5.17 7.04
CA LEU A 440 -5.52 -5.63 8.38
C LEU A 440 -6.32 -4.51 9.03
N GLU A 441 -7.62 -4.71 9.20
CA GLU A 441 -8.48 -3.75 9.89
C GLU A 441 -8.40 -4.04 11.40
N ILE A 442 -7.81 -3.10 12.13
CA ILE A 442 -7.54 -3.19 13.57
C ILE A 442 -8.68 -2.52 14.31
N VAL A 443 -9.59 -3.32 14.84
CA VAL A 443 -10.79 -2.82 15.50
C VAL A 443 -10.48 -2.56 16.97
N ARG A 444 -10.41 -1.27 17.31
CA ARG A 444 -10.14 -0.81 18.67
C ARG A 444 -11.43 -0.87 19.49
N GLY A 445 -11.49 -1.81 20.44
CA GLY A 445 -12.54 -1.83 21.45
C GLY A 445 -12.40 -0.65 22.41
N GLU A 446 -13.49 -0.30 23.09
CA GLU A 446 -13.57 0.84 24.02
C GLU A 446 -12.51 0.74 25.13
N LYS A 447 -12.26 -0.48 25.62
CA LYS A 447 -11.32 -0.74 26.71
C LYS A 447 -9.90 -1.11 26.22
N THR A 448 -9.68 -1.30 24.92
CA THR A 448 -8.40 -1.77 24.37
C THR A 448 -7.25 -0.84 24.80
N GLY A 449 -6.21 -1.43 25.40
CA GLY A 449 -5.03 -0.70 25.86
C GLY A 449 -4.26 -0.02 24.72
N LYS A 450 -3.69 1.14 24.99
CA LYS A 450 -2.88 1.87 24.00
C LYS A 450 -1.63 1.08 23.58
N ASP A 451 -1.02 0.36 24.52
CA ASP A 451 0.10 -0.55 24.28
C ASP A 451 -0.31 -1.73 23.37
N VAL A 452 -1.53 -2.27 23.53
CA VAL A 452 -2.07 -3.33 22.67
C VAL A 452 -2.31 -2.83 21.25
N LEU A 453 -2.86 -1.62 21.10
CA LEU A 453 -3.05 -0.99 19.79
C LEU A 453 -1.71 -0.69 19.10
N ALA A 454 -0.76 -0.10 19.82
CA ALA A 454 0.60 0.16 19.33
C ALA A 454 1.30 -1.16 18.92
N THR A 455 1.17 -2.21 19.73
CA THR A 455 1.71 -3.55 19.43
C THR A 455 1.07 -4.13 18.17
N SER A 456 -0.23 -3.96 17.98
CA SER A 456 -0.96 -4.45 16.81
C SER A 456 -0.56 -3.72 15.52
N LEU A 457 -0.34 -2.41 15.57
CA LEU A 457 0.18 -1.60 14.46
C LEU A 457 1.64 -1.96 14.12
N GLN A 458 2.47 -2.22 15.13
CA GLN A 458 3.83 -2.70 14.90
C GLN A 458 3.83 -4.11 14.28
N LEU A 459 2.95 -4.99 14.79
CA LEU A 459 2.78 -6.33 14.28
C LEU A 459 2.34 -6.30 12.81
N SER A 460 1.34 -5.48 12.45
CA SER A 460 0.87 -5.36 11.06
C SER A 460 2.02 -5.06 10.11
N LYS A 461 2.91 -4.11 10.45
CA LYS A 461 4.11 -3.81 9.67
C LYS A 461 5.05 -5.01 9.58
N LYS A 462 5.31 -5.71 10.70
CA LYS A 462 6.18 -6.90 10.76
C LYS A 462 5.68 -8.03 9.86
N ILE A 463 4.37 -8.25 9.80
CA ILE A 463 3.73 -9.25 8.93
C ILE A 463 3.35 -8.71 7.54
N LYS A 464 3.85 -7.53 7.17
CA LYS A 464 3.66 -6.88 5.85
C LYS A 464 2.19 -6.61 5.48
N LYS A 465 1.39 -6.23 6.48
CA LYS A 465 0.02 -5.71 6.35
C LYS A 465 -0.01 -4.19 6.48
N THR A 466 -0.97 -3.59 5.79
CA THR A 466 -1.40 -2.20 6.02
C THR A 466 -2.44 -2.22 7.14
N GLY A 467 -2.01 -1.85 8.35
CA GLY A 467 -2.88 -1.77 9.52
C GLY A 467 -3.67 -0.47 9.49
N VAL A 468 -5.00 -0.56 9.47
CA VAL A 468 -5.90 0.61 9.55
C VAL A 468 -6.76 0.46 10.80
N VAL A 469 -6.82 1.48 11.64
CA VAL A 469 -7.60 1.43 12.88
C VAL A 469 -9.05 1.81 12.61
N SER A 470 -9.98 0.98 13.10
CA SER A 470 -11.41 1.23 13.10
C SER A 470 -11.95 1.27 14.54
N GLY A 471 -12.95 2.09 14.78
CA GLY A 471 -13.86 1.94 15.93
C GLY A 471 -14.77 0.71 15.78
N VAL A 472 -15.53 0.42 16.83
CA VAL A 472 -16.50 -0.69 16.83
C VAL A 472 -17.83 -0.22 16.25
N CYS A 473 -18.23 -0.81 15.13
CA CYS A 473 -19.60 -0.74 14.58
C CYS A 473 -19.86 -1.98 13.71
N ASP A 474 -21.11 -2.24 13.34
CA ASP A 474 -21.46 -3.36 12.44
C ASP A 474 -20.78 -3.18 11.08
N GLY A 475 -19.84 -4.09 10.77
CA GLY A 475 -19.05 -4.08 9.53
C GLY A 475 -17.85 -3.13 9.50
N PHE A 476 -17.52 -2.48 10.63
CA PHE A 476 -16.34 -1.60 10.79
C PHE A 476 -16.29 -0.50 9.70
N ILE A 477 -15.16 -0.33 8.99
CA ILE A 477 -15.06 0.59 7.86
C ILE A 477 -15.43 -0.17 6.58
N GLY A 478 -14.70 -1.26 6.32
CA GLY A 478 -14.73 -1.93 5.03
C GLY A 478 -16.11 -2.50 4.68
N ASN A 479 -16.62 -3.41 5.51
CA ASN A 479 -17.82 -4.17 5.22
C ASN A 479 -19.08 -3.31 5.34
N ARG A 480 -19.07 -2.33 6.25
CA ARG A 480 -20.12 -1.32 6.36
C ARG A 480 -20.31 -0.55 5.06
N MET A 481 -19.22 -0.11 4.44
CA MET A 481 -19.26 0.58 3.15
C MET A 481 -19.63 -0.35 1.99
N ILE A 482 -19.05 -1.56 1.91
CA ILE A 482 -19.26 -2.46 0.74
C ILE A 482 -20.72 -2.95 0.65
N GLU A 483 -21.42 -2.93 1.78
CA GLU A 483 -22.84 -3.21 1.84
C GLU A 483 -23.67 -2.18 1.08
N GLN A 484 -23.40 -0.88 1.23
CA GLN A 484 -24.12 0.16 0.48
C GLN A 484 -23.84 0.07 -1.03
N TYR A 485 -22.59 -0.24 -1.38
CA TYR A 485 -22.20 -0.56 -2.76
C TYR A 485 -22.96 -1.77 -3.33
N SER A 486 -23.03 -2.86 -2.58
CA SER A 486 -23.74 -4.07 -2.99
C SER A 486 -25.25 -3.86 -3.05
N ARG A 487 -25.79 -3.01 -2.17
CA ARG A 487 -27.20 -2.61 -2.15
C ARG A 487 -27.58 -1.86 -3.43
N GLN A 488 -26.74 -0.90 -3.86
CA GLN A 488 -26.95 -0.23 -5.15
C GLN A 488 -26.79 -1.18 -6.33
N ALA A 489 -25.84 -2.12 -6.30
CA ALA A 489 -25.71 -3.15 -7.33
C ALA A 489 -27.02 -3.97 -7.48
N GLY A 490 -27.64 -4.36 -6.36
CA GLY A 490 -28.94 -5.05 -6.39
C GLY A 490 -30.06 -4.20 -6.99
N PHE A 491 -30.19 -2.93 -6.60
CA PHE A 491 -31.21 -2.04 -7.17
C PHE A 491 -31.01 -1.79 -8.67
N LEU A 492 -29.75 -1.69 -9.13
CA LEU A 492 -29.45 -1.60 -10.56
C LEU A 492 -29.99 -2.79 -11.35
N LEU A 493 -29.98 -4.01 -10.77
CA LEU A 493 -30.55 -5.20 -11.42
C LEU A 493 -32.06 -5.08 -11.59
N GLU A 494 -32.79 -4.61 -10.56
CA GLU A 494 -34.24 -4.40 -10.62
C GLU A 494 -34.62 -3.35 -11.67
N GLU A 495 -33.82 -2.29 -11.79
CA GLU A 495 -34.11 -1.16 -12.66
C GLU A 495 -33.76 -1.41 -14.13
N GLY A 496 -32.95 -2.42 -14.45
CA GLY A 496 -32.68 -2.76 -15.86
C GLY A 496 -31.31 -3.32 -16.19
N ALA A 497 -30.35 -3.29 -15.27
CA ALA A 497 -29.01 -3.82 -15.53
C ALA A 497 -28.95 -5.35 -15.44
N SER A 498 -27.88 -5.93 -15.98
CA SER A 498 -27.47 -7.32 -15.76
C SER A 498 -26.21 -7.38 -14.88
N PRO A 499 -25.91 -8.53 -14.25
CA PRO A 499 -24.69 -8.67 -13.46
C PRO A 499 -23.42 -8.38 -14.26
N GLU A 500 -23.36 -8.88 -15.50
CA GLU A 500 -22.23 -8.68 -16.40
C GLU A 500 -22.04 -7.21 -16.78
N GLN A 501 -23.14 -6.48 -17.01
CA GLN A 501 -23.09 -5.06 -17.34
C GLN A 501 -22.48 -4.24 -16.19
N VAL A 502 -22.94 -4.51 -14.97
CA VAL A 502 -22.48 -3.79 -13.77
C VAL A 502 -21.01 -4.10 -13.48
N ASP A 503 -20.64 -5.38 -13.51
CA ASP A 503 -19.24 -5.79 -13.29
C ASP A 503 -18.32 -5.19 -14.35
N LYS A 504 -18.69 -5.23 -15.64
CA LYS A 504 -17.89 -4.62 -16.71
C LYS A 504 -17.72 -3.11 -16.53
N ALA A 505 -18.76 -2.38 -16.16
CA ALA A 505 -18.70 -0.94 -15.99
C ALA A 505 -17.75 -0.54 -14.83
N ILE A 506 -17.87 -1.20 -13.68
CA ILE A 506 -17.05 -0.87 -12.51
C ILE A 506 -15.60 -1.39 -12.62
N GLU A 507 -15.38 -2.51 -13.33
CA GLU A 507 -14.03 -2.99 -13.66
C GLU A 507 -13.35 -2.09 -14.69
N LYS A 508 -14.10 -1.57 -15.68
CA LYS A 508 -13.60 -0.55 -16.62
C LYS A 508 -13.27 0.77 -15.90
N PHE A 509 -14.02 1.13 -14.87
CA PHE A 509 -13.67 2.25 -13.99
C PHE A 509 -12.32 1.99 -13.27
N GLY A 510 -12.06 0.74 -12.91
CA GLY A 510 -10.75 0.25 -12.47
C GLY A 510 -10.77 -0.69 -11.27
N PHE A 511 -11.93 -1.14 -10.78
CA PHE A 511 -11.98 -2.15 -9.72
C PHE A 511 -11.37 -3.47 -10.20
N ALA A 512 -10.69 -4.18 -9.30
CA ALA A 512 -10.12 -5.50 -9.63
C ALA A 512 -11.20 -6.57 -9.96
N MET A 513 -12.39 -6.41 -9.39
CA MET A 513 -13.52 -7.33 -9.55
C MET A 513 -14.84 -6.59 -9.25
N GLY A 514 -15.84 -6.77 -10.10
CA GLY A 514 -17.17 -6.21 -9.88
C GLY A 514 -17.95 -6.88 -8.74
N PRO A 515 -19.06 -6.26 -8.27
CA PRO A 515 -19.82 -6.74 -7.10
C PRO A 515 -20.29 -8.19 -7.25
N PHE A 516 -20.70 -8.61 -8.44
CA PHE A 516 -21.33 -9.92 -8.62
C PHE A 516 -20.28 -11.03 -8.68
N ARG A 517 -19.19 -10.82 -9.41
CA ARG A 517 -18.01 -11.71 -9.34
C ARG A 517 -17.42 -11.79 -7.93
N MET A 518 -17.40 -10.67 -7.20
CA MET A 518 -16.94 -10.64 -5.81
C MET A 518 -17.86 -11.48 -4.91
N GLY A 519 -19.17 -11.34 -5.04
CA GLY A 519 -20.16 -12.16 -4.34
C GLY A 519 -19.98 -13.66 -4.63
N ASP A 520 -19.77 -14.02 -5.90
CA ASP A 520 -19.53 -15.41 -6.30
C ASP A 520 -18.21 -15.98 -5.79
N LEU A 521 -17.17 -15.15 -5.62
CA LEU A 521 -15.90 -15.56 -5.04
C LEU A 521 -16.01 -15.77 -3.53
N ALA A 522 -16.68 -14.85 -2.82
CA ALA A 522 -16.84 -14.91 -1.37
C ALA A 522 -17.82 -16.03 -0.94
N GLY A 523 -18.90 -16.19 -1.70
CA GLY A 523 -20.03 -17.06 -1.38
C GLY A 523 -21.29 -16.24 -1.08
N ASN A 524 -22.28 -16.30 -1.97
CA ASN A 524 -23.50 -15.49 -1.84
C ASN A 524 -24.34 -15.86 -0.60
N ASP A 525 -24.21 -17.10 -0.11
CA ASP A 525 -24.86 -17.59 1.10
C ASP A 525 -24.42 -16.88 2.38
N ILE A 526 -23.18 -16.38 2.42
CA ILE A 526 -22.68 -15.58 3.56
C ILE A 526 -23.48 -14.28 3.66
N GLY A 527 -23.58 -13.55 2.54
CA GLY A 527 -24.40 -12.34 2.46
C GLY A 527 -25.89 -12.62 2.72
N TRP A 528 -26.40 -13.77 2.27
CA TRP A 528 -27.79 -14.18 2.52
C TRP A 528 -28.09 -14.42 4.00
N ALA A 529 -27.18 -15.08 4.73
CA ALA A 529 -27.32 -15.25 6.17
C ALA A 529 -27.37 -13.90 6.91
N ILE A 530 -26.47 -12.97 6.53
CA ILE A 530 -26.43 -11.61 7.09
C ILE A 530 -27.72 -10.85 6.79
N ARG A 531 -28.23 -10.88 5.55
CA ARG A 531 -29.51 -10.22 5.20
C ARG A 531 -30.70 -10.79 5.95
N LYS A 532 -30.79 -12.12 6.09
CA LYS A 532 -31.86 -12.77 6.87
C LYS A 532 -31.87 -12.31 8.33
N ARG A 533 -30.69 -12.20 8.95
CA ARG A 533 -30.53 -11.62 10.29
C ARG A 533 -31.04 -10.17 10.33
N ARG A 534 -30.62 -9.36 9.37
CA ARG A 534 -30.98 -7.93 9.29
C ARG A 534 -32.46 -7.67 8.98
N TYR A 535 -33.15 -8.54 8.27
CA TYR A 535 -34.60 -8.44 8.10
C TYR A 535 -35.35 -8.51 9.44
N VAL A 536 -34.75 -9.12 10.46
CA VAL A 536 -35.29 -9.16 11.82
C VAL A 536 -34.75 -7.99 12.66
N GLU A 537 -33.43 -7.73 12.61
CA GLU A 537 -32.78 -6.70 13.45
C GLU A 537 -33.07 -5.27 13.00
N LYS A 538 -33.21 -5.03 11.69
CA LYS A 538 -33.34 -3.72 11.02
C LYS A 538 -34.34 -3.79 9.86
N PRO A 539 -35.62 -4.07 10.13
CA PRO A 539 -36.63 -4.31 9.09
C PRO A 539 -36.87 -3.10 8.15
N GLU A 540 -36.48 -1.89 8.57
CA GLU A 540 -36.54 -0.66 7.79
C GLU A 540 -35.50 -0.61 6.65
N VAL A 541 -34.42 -1.39 6.74
CA VAL A 541 -33.38 -1.41 5.69
C VAL A 541 -33.82 -2.31 4.54
N THR A 542 -34.19 -1.68 3.42
CA THR A 542 -34.60 -2.40 2.20
C THR A 542 -33.40 -2.81 1.35
N TYR A 543 -33.36 -4.07 0.92
CA TYR A 543 -32.42 -4.59 -0.08
C TYR A 543 -33.19 -5.13 -1.29
N SER A 544 -32.51 -5.29 -2.41
CA SER A 544 -33.06 -6.05 -3.53
C SER A 544 -33.21 -7.53 -3.15
N LYS A 545 -34.33 -8.15 -3.53
CA LYS A 545 -34.56 -9.58 -3.30
C LYS A 545 -33.83 -10.48 -4.31
N THR A 546 -33.28 -9.92 -5.40
CA THR A 546 -32.54 -10.68 -6.42
C THR A 546 -31.46 -11.59 -5.84
N ALA A 547 -30.70 -11.11 -4.85
CA ALA A 547 -29.64 -11.89 -4.21
C ALA A 547 -30.17 -13.00 -3.28
N ASP A 548 -31.38 -12.84 -2.71
CA ASP A 548 -32.02 -13.89 -1.92
C ASP A 548 -32.56 -14.99 -2.84
N LEU A 549 -33.25 -14.59 -3.92
CA LEU A 549 -33.75 -15.50 -4.96
C LEU A 549 -32.63 -16.36 -5.56
N LEU A 550 -31.45 -15.76 -5.81
CA LEU A 550 -30.28 -16.51 -6.27
C LEU A 550 -29.87 -17.61 -5.28
N CYS A 551 -29.85 -17.31 -3.99
CA CYS A 551 -29.50 -18.28 -2.95
C CYS A 551 -30.56 -19.36 -2.78
N GLU A 552 -31.84 -19.03 -2.93
CA GLU A 552 -32.94 -20.00 -2.91
C GLU A 552 -32.83 -21.04 -4.05
N MET A 553 -32.18 -20.68 -5.16
CA MET A 553 -31.83 -21.60 -6.25
C MET A 553 -30.58 -22.45 -5.96
N GLY A 554 -29.96 -22.33 -4.78
CA GLY A 554 -28.72 -23.02 -4.41
C GLY A 554 -27.46 -22.48 -5.10
N ARG A 555 -27.52 -21.28 -5.69
CA ARG A 555 -26.44 -20.69 -6.49
C ARG A 555 -25.50 -19.85 -5.62
N TYR A 556 -24.60 -20.51 -4.89
CA TYR A 556 -23.72 -19.88 -3.90
C TYR A 556 -22.37 -19.38 -4.43
N GLY A 557 -22.13 -19.41 -5.74
CA GLY A 557 -20.91 -18.89 -6.37
C GLY A 557 -19.93 -19.98 -6.82
N GLN A 558 -18.64 -19.65 -6.84
CA GLN A 558 -17.58 -20.51 -7.38
C GLN A 558 -17.48 -21.85 -6.65
N LYS A 559 -17.78 -21.87 -5.35
CA LYS A 559 -17.72 -23.10 -4.53
C LYS A 559 -18.74 -24.16 -4.92
N THR A 560 -19.85 -23.75 -5.55
CA THR A 560 -20.90 -24.64 -6.09
C THR A 560 -20.84 -24.72 -7.62
N GLY A 561 -19.89 -24.04 -8.27
CA GLY A 561 -19.83 -23.91 -9.73
C GLY A 561 -20.93 -23.02 -10.33
N ALA A 562 -21.76 -22.38 -9.50
CA ALA A 562 -22.95 -21.66 -9.92
C ALA A 562 -23.30 -20.55 -8.91
N GLY A 563 -23.34 -19.31 -9.38
CA GLY A 563 -23.70 -18.09 -8.66
C GLY A 563 -24.44 -17.12 -9.58
N TRP A 564 -24.11 -15.82 -9.51
CA TRP A 564 -24.52 -14.85 -10.54
C TRP A 564 -24.05 -15.28 -11.94
N TYR A 565 -22.92 -15.98 -11.99
CA TYR A 565 -22.36 -16.62 -13.17
C TYR A 565 -22.27 -18.15 -13.01
N ASP A 566 -22.12 -18.86 -14.12
CA ASP A 566 -21.69 -20.26 -14.12
C ASP A 566 -20.16 -20.34 -14.17
N TYR A 567 -19.60 -21.35 -13.50
CA TYR A 567 -18.16 -21.62 -13.42
C TYR A 567 -17.86 -23.07 -13.79
N LYS A 568 -16.90 -23.26 -14.70
CA LYS A 568 -16.49 -24.59 -15.14
C LYS A 568 -15.29 -25.08 -14.32
N PRO A 569 -15.21 -26.37 -13.97
CA PRO A 569 -14.04 -26.92 -13.28
C PRO A 569 -12.74 -26.61 -14.04
N GLY A 570 -11.75 -26.03 -13.35
CA GLY A 570 -10.46 -25.66 -13.93
C GLY A 570 -10.45 -24.34 -14.72
N ASP A 571 -11.60 -23.71 -14.93
CA ASP A 571 -11.72 -22.41 -15.58
C ASP A 571 -12.16 -21.34 -14.57
N ARG A 572 -11.49 -20.18 -14.59
CA ARG A 572 -11.80 -19.04 -13.71
C ARG A 572 -12.73 -18.02 -14.37
N LYS A 573 -13.08 -18.23 -15.63
CA LYS A 573 -13.95 -17.32 -16.38
C LYS A 573 -15.39 -17.38 -15.82
N PRO A 574 -16.00 -16.23 -15.50
CA PRO A 574 -17.43 -16.16 -15.20
C PRO A 574 -18.23 -16.23 -16.50
N TYR A 575 -19.17 -17.17 -16.62
CA TYR A 575 -20.08 -17.29 -17.76
C TYR A 575 -21.46 -16.75 -17.38
N PRO A 576 -22.04 -15.80 -18.14
CA PRO A 576 -23.40 -15.34 -17.88
C PRO A 576 -24.42 -16.49 -17.86
N ALA A 577 -25.25 -16.54 -16.83
CA ALA A 577 -26.24 -17.61 -16.65
C ALA A 577 -27.63 -17.12 -17.07
N GLN A 578 -28.21 -17.70 -18.12
CA GLN A 578 -29.53 -17.28 -18.63
C GLN A 578 -30.62 -17.37 -17.56
N VAL A 579 -30.61 -18.44 -16.77
CA VAL A 579 -31.57 -18.64 -15.66
C VAL A 579 -31.53 -17.50 -14.62
N VAL A 580 -30.36 -16.89 -14.40
CA VAL A 580 -30.21 -15.74 -13.49
C VAL A 580 -30.76 -14.48 -14.13
N ASN A 581 -30.50 -14.26 -15.42
CA ASN A 581 -31.06 -13.13 -16.17
C ASN A 581 -32.59 -13.19 -16.21
N ASP A 582 -33.16 -14.36 -16.46
CA ASP A 582 -34.61 -14.58 -16.48
C ASP A 582 -35.23 -14.31 -15.11
N MET A 583 -34.57 -14.76 -14.03
CA MET A 583 -34.98 -14.47 -12.64
C MET A 583 -35.02 -12.96 -12.37
N ILE A 584 -34.00 -12.21 -12.78
CA ILE A 584 -33.93 -10.75 -12.57
C ILE A 584 -35.04 -10.03 -13.34
N VAL A 585 -35.26 -10.41 -14.61
CA VAL A 585 -36.32 -9.83 -15.45
C VAL A 585 -37.69 -10.11 -14.86
N LYS A 586 -37.96 -11.37 -14.47
CA LYS A 586 -39.20 -11.75 -13.80
C LYS A 586 -39.40 -10.97 -12.50
N HIS A 587 -38.37 -10.87 -11.67
CA HIS A 587 -38.44 -10.14 -10.41
C HIS A 587 -38.76 -8.65 -10.61
N SER A 588 -38.22 -8.03 -11.66
CA SER A 588 -38.56 -6.64 -12.02
C SER A 588 -40.05 -6.50 -12.37
N ALA A 589 -40.59 -7.46 -13.13
CA ALA A 589 -42.01 -7.50 -13.47
C ALA A 589 -42.90 -7.75 -12.23
N ASP A 590 -42.50 -8.65 -11.33
CA ASP A 590 -43.20 -8.93 -10.07
C ASP A 590 -43.27 -7.68 -9.17
N LEU A 591 -42.25 -6.81 -9.23
CA LEU A 591 -42.22 -5.51 -8.54
C LEU A 591 -42.97 -4.39 -9.27
N GLY A 592 -43.52 -4.65 -10.47
CA GLY A 592 -44.16 -3.65 -11.31
C GLY A 592 -43.20 -2.59 -11.86
N ILE A 593 -41.91 -2.93 -12.03
CA ILE A 593 -40.88 -2.01 -12.50
C ILE A 593 -40.69 -2.16 -14.01
N GLU A 594 -40.89 -1.05 -14.74
CA GLU A 594 -40.47 -0.97 -16.14
C GLU A 594 -38.94 -0.85 -16.21
N ARG A 595 -38.30 -1.87 -16.78
CA ARG A 595 -36.84 -1.91 -16.93
C ARG A 595 -36.39 -0.85 -17.95
N ARG A 596 -35.32 -0.13 -17.62
CA ARG A 596 -34.73 0.91 -18.47
C ARG A 596 -33.26 0.63 -18.80
N LYS A 597 -32.75 1.29 -19.83
CA LYS A 597 -31.31 1.28 -20.12
C LYS A 597 -30.59 2.13 -19.07
N ILE A 598 -29.62 1.52 -18.39
CA ILE A 598 -28.75 2.18 -17.42
C ILE A 598 -27.36 2.35 -18.06
N SER A 599 -26.76 3.53 -17.95
CA SER A 599 -25.44 3.81 -18.52
C SER A 599 -24.31 3.33 -17.61
N ASP A 600 -23.13 3.07 -18.19
CA ASP A 600 -21.92 2.77 -17.41
C ASP A 600 -21.63 3.87 -16.37
N GLN A 601 -21.85 5.13 -16.74
CA GLN A 601 -21.64 6.28 -15.85
C GLN A 601 -22.58 6.24 -14.65
N GLU A 602 -23.88 5.99 -14.86
CA GLU A 602 -24.84 5.86 -13.75
C GLU A 602 -24.48 4.68 -12.84
N ILE A 603 -24.06 3.54 -13.40
CA ILE A 603 -23.61 2.39 -12.61
C ILE A 603 -22.43 2.80 -11.72
N VAL A 604 -21.40 3.41 -12.30
CA VAL A 604 -20.20 3.83 -11.56
C VAL A 604 -20.53 4.85 -10.48
N GLU A 605 -21.33 5.87 -10.80
CA GLU A 605 -21.76 6.89 -9.83
C GLU A 605 -22.54 6.25 -8.68
N ARG A 606 -23.53 5.40 -8.99
CA ARG A 606 -24.36 4.79 -7.95
C ARG A 606 -23.55 3.86 -7.04
N LEU A 607 -22.61 3.11 -7.61
CA LEU A 607 -21.75 2.24 -6.81
C LEU A 607 -20.74 3.03 -5.97
N VAL A 608 -20.01 3.97 -6.57
CA VAL A 608 -18.92 4.69 -5.89
C VAL A 608 -19.46 5.74 -4.93
N TYR A 609 -20.53 6.48 -5.26
CA TYR A 609 -21.08 7.50 -4.37
C TYR A 609 -21.79 6.89 -3.16
N ALA A 610 -22.29 5.65 -3.25
CA ALA A 610 -22.76 4.91 -2.08
C ALA A 610 -21.61 4.63 -1.10
N LEU A 611 -20.42 4.27 -1.59
CA LEU A 611 -19.22 4.13 -0.75
C LEU A 611 -18.84 5.46 -0.10
N VAL A 612 -18.76 6.53 -0.90
CA VAL A 612 -18.39 7.87 -0.43
C VAL A 612 -19.34 8.37 0.65
N ASN A 613 -20.64 8.17 0.47
CA ASN A 613 -21.63 8.62 1.43
C ASN A 613 -21.51 7.88 2.77
N GLU A 614 -21.35 6.56 2.73
CA GLU A 614 -21.18 5.76 3.94
C GLU A 614 -19.86 6.09 4.65
N ALA A 615 -18.79 6.33 3.90
CA ALA A 615 -17.51 6.78 4.44
C ALA A 615 -17.61 8.13 5.15
N ALA A 616 -18.44 9.06 4.64
CA ALA A 616 -18.67 10.34 5.30
C ALA A 616 -19.36 10.17 6.65
N TYR A 617 -20.32 9.25 6.78
CA TYR A 617 -20.90 8.88 8.08
C TYR A 617 -19.85 8.25 9.01
N ILE A 618 -19.02 7.33 8.51
CA ILE A 618 -17.94 6.69 9.27
C ILE A 618 -16.95 7.72 9.85
N LEU A 619 -16.63 8.77 9.09
CA LEU A 619 -15.76 9.86 9.57
C LEU A 619 -16.46 10.73 10.62
N GLU A 620 -17.73 11.08 10.39
CA GLU A 620 -18.53 11.88 11.31
C GLU A 620 -18.72 11.19 12.66
N GLU A 621 -18.92 9.87 12.65
CA GLU A 621 -19.06 9.03 13.84
C GLU A 621 -17.71 8.75 14.55
N GLY A 622 -16.58 9.13 13.94
CA GLY A 622 -15.24 8.87 14.47
C GLY A 622 -14.83 7.38 14.41
N ILE A 623 -15.51 6.56 13.60
CA ILE A 623 -15.15 5.15 13.39
C ILE A 623 -13.82 5.07 12.62
N ALA A 624 -13.62 5.92 11.62
CA ALA A 624 -12.30 6.14 11.02
C ALA A 624 -11.78 7.51 11.45
N GLN A 625 -10.47 7.61 11.73
CA GLN A 625 -9.89 8.88 12.17
C GLN A 625 -9.81 9.91 11.03
N ARG A 626 -9.58 9.46 9.80
CA ARG A 626 -9.28 10.31 8.63
C ARG A 626 -9.76 9.67 7.34
N ALA A 627 -10.05 10.50 6.33
CA ALA A 627 -10.46 10.05 4.99
C ALA A 627 -9.40 9.16 4.32
N SER A 628 -8.12 9.46 4.49
CA SER A 628 -7.01 8.64 3.98
C SER A 628 -7.04 7.20 4.51
N ASP A 629 -7.50 6.99 5.74
CA ASP A 629 -7.54 5.67 6.36
C ASP A 629 -8.63 4.81 5.70
N VAL A 630 -9.78 5.42 5.38
CA VAL A 630 -10.85 4.80 4.57
C VAL A 630 -10.35 4.45 3.16
N ASP A 631 -9.61 5.35 2.53
CA ASP A 631 -9.02 5.09 1.21
C ASP A 631 -8.04 3.90 1.26
N MET A 632 -7.22 3.80 2.30
CA MET A 632 -6.31 2.67 2.46
C MET A 632 -7.04 1.34 2.65
N VAL A 633 -8.18 1.31 3.36
CA VAL A 633 -9.05 0.12 3.44
C VAL A 633 -9.47 -0.32 2.04
N TYR A 634 -9.94 0.61 1.22
CA TYR A 634 -10.46 0.28 -0.11
C TYR A 634 -9.38 -0.09 -1.12
N LEU A 635 -8.21 0.55 -1.05
CA LEU A 635 -7.05 0.23 -1.88
C LEU A 635 -6.46 -1.15 -1.55
N THR A 636 -6.45 -1.55 -0.26
CA THR A 636 -5.72 -2.74 0.19
C THR A 636 -6.61 -3.96 0.51
N GLY A 637 -7.92 -3.75 0.64
CA GLY A 637 -8.91 -4.77 0.98
C GLY A 637 -9.97 -5.03 -0.10
N TYR A 638 -10.38 -4.00 -0.84
CA TYR A 638 -11.55 -4.08 -1.75
C TYR A 638 -11.22 -3.88 -3.24
N GLY A 639 -9.93 -3.73 -3.58
CA GLY A 639 -9.49 -3.64 -4.97
C GLY A 639 -9.94 -2.36 -5.67
N PHE A 640 -10.11 -1.26 -4.93
CA PHE A 640 -10.35 0.06 -5.52
C PHE A 640 -9.13 0.48 -6.37
N PRO A 641 -9.33 1.12 -7.55
CA PRO A 641 -8.24 1.48 -8.44
C PRO A 641 -7.21 2.43 -7.82
N LEU A 642 -5.95 1.96 -7.72
CA LEU A 642 -4.84 2.74 -7.16
C LEU A 642 -4.60 4.07 -7.89
N PHE A 643 -4.78 4.12 -9.21
CA PHE A 643 -4.65 5.34 -10.01
C PHE A 643 -5.74 6.38 -9.73
N ARG A 644 -6.73 6.05 -8.89
CA ARG A 644 -7.79 6.95 -8.41
C ARG A 644 -7.74 7.18 -6.90
N GLY A 645 -6.71 6.72 -6.20
CA GLY A 645 -6.37 7.11 -4.82
C GLY A 645 -7.25 6.52 -3.71
N GLY A 646 -8.51 6.18 -3.98
CA GLY A 646 -9.49 5.70 -3.01
C GLY A 646 -10.84 6.42 -3.20
N PRO A 647 -11.94 5.92 -2.62
CA PRO A 647 -13.26 6.53 -2.78
C PRO A 647 -13.31 8.00 -2.33
N MET A 648 -12.65 8.37 -1.22
CA MET A 648 -12.68 9.72 -0.67
C MET A 648 -11.85 10.67 -1.52
N PHE A 649 -10.62 10.28 -1.87
CA PHE A 649 -9.81 11.02 -2.83
C PHE A 649 -10.53 11.20 -4.17
N TYR A 650 -11.16 10.15 -4.70
CA TYR A 650 -11.91 10.23 -5.95
C TYR A 650 -13.05 11.26 -5.86
N ALA A 651 -13.81 11.27 -4.76
CA ALA A 651 -14.86 12.27 -4.52
C ALA A 651 -14.31 13.70 -4.55
N ASP A 652 -13.15 13.93 -3.92
CA ASP A 652 -12.46 15.23 -3.97
C ASP A 652 -12.09 15.63 -5.41
N THR A 653 -11.61 14.68 -6.23
CA THR A 653 -11.27 14.96 -7.64
C THR A 653 -12.49 15.23 -8.53
N VAL A 654 -13.64 14.66 -8.19
CA VAL A 654 -14.92 14.96 -8.86
C VAL A 654 -15.46 16.33 -8.41
N GLY A 655 -15.13 16.73 -7.18
CA GLY A 655 -15.68 17.88 -6.48
C GLY A 655 -16.93 17.49 -5.69
N LEU A 656 -16.92 17.72 -4.37
CA LEU A 656 -17.98 17.26 -3.47
C LEU A 656 -19.37 17.82 -3.81
N GLN A 657 -19.43 19.05 -4.32
CA GLN A 657 -20.69 19.63 -4.81
C GLN A 657 -21.30 18.81 -5.96
N ASN A 658 -20.48 18.30 -6.88
CA ASN A 658 -20.95 17.46 -7.98
C ASN A 658 -21.45 16.10 -7.47
N VAL A 659 -20.78 15.54 -6.46
CA VAL A 659 -21.22 14.31 -5.79
C VAL A 659 -22.59 14.52 -5.14
N VAL A 660 -22.77 15.60 -4.36
CA VAL A 660 -24.05 15.92 -3.71
C VAL A 660 -25.17 16.11 -4.74
N MET A 661 -24.93 16.88 -5.81
CA MET A 661 -25.93 17.07 -6.87
C MET A 661 -26.33 15.75 -7.56
N ALA A 662 -25.38 14.85 -7.80
CA ALA A 662 -25.67 13.53 -8.34
C ALA A 662 -26.51 12.69 -7.35
N MET A 663 -26.19 12.73 -6.07
CA MET A 663 -26.97 12.06 -5.03
C MET A 663 -28.40 12.61 -4.93
N GLU A 664 -28.58 13.93 -4.96
CA GLU A 664 -29.91 14.57 -4.97
C GLU A 664 -30.73 14.18 -6.20
N LYS A 665 -30.08 13.98 -7.36
CA LYS A 665 -30.72 13.42 -8.54
C LYS A 665 -31.19 11.98 -8.29
N TYR A 666 -30.35 11.11 -7.73
CA TYR A 666 -30.72 9.72 -7.42
C TYR A 666 -31.75 9.61 -6.29
N ALA A 667 -31.78 10.57 -5.36
CA ALA A 667 -32.77 10.64 -4.29
C ALA A 667 -34.20 10.85 -4.79
N LYS A 668 -34.38 11.36 -6.02
CA LYS A 668 -35.69 11.48 -6.68
C LYS A 668 -36.17 10.15 -7.31
N GLY A 669 -35.30 9.16 -7.39
CA GLY A 669 -35.58 7.84 -7.96
C GLY A 669 -36.09 6.82 -6.96
N ARG A 670 -36.16 5.56 -7.39
CA ARG A 670 -36.52 4.43 -6.53
C ARG A 670 -35.48 4.23 -5.43
N HIS A 671 -35.94 3.90 -4.22
CA HIS A 671 -35.09 3.78 -3.04
C HIS A 671 -34.29 5.07 -2.73
N GLY A 672 -34.84 6.24 -3.06
CA GLY A 672 -34.20 7.55 -2.89
C GLY A 672 -33.72 7.86 -1.47
N GLN A 673 -34.28 7.21 -0.44
CA GLN A 673 -33.80 7.32 0.93
C GLN A 673 -32.33 6.87 1.11
N ALA A 674 -31.82 5.97 0.25
CA ALA A 674 -30.42 5.56 0.26
C ALA A 674 -29.45 6.66 -0.23
N TRP A 675 -30.00 7.73 -0.81
CA TRP A 675 -29.26 8.81 -1.45
C TRP A 675 -29.28 10.12 -0.66
N LYS A 676 -29.73 10.10 0.59
CA LYS A 676 -29.58 11.26 1.49
C LYS A 676 -28.08 11.52 1.74
N PRO A 677 -27.53 12.70 1.36
CA PRO A 677 -26.15 13.04 1.65
C PRO A 677 -25.87 13.02 3.15
N ALA A 678 -24.74 12.43 3.53
CA ALA A 678 -24.24 12.48 4.89
C ALA A 678 -24.01 13.94 5.31
N PRO A 679 -24.30 14.32 6.56
CA PRO A 679 -24.17 15.71 7.00
C PRO A 679 -22.75 16.27 6.81
N LEU A 680 -21.70 15.48 7.09
CA LEU A 680 -20.32 15.87 6.82
C LEU A 680 -20.07 16.17 5.33
N LEU A 681 -20.54 15.30 4.43
CA LEU A 681 -20.39 15.49 2.98
C LEU A 681 -21.11 16.76 2.52
N ALA A 682 -22.36 16.95 2.94
CA ALA A 682 -23.15 18.13 2.59
C ALA A 682 -22.50 19.43 3.10
N LYS A 683 -21.98 19.41 4.33
CA LYS A 683 -21.25 20.54 4.92
C LYS A 683 -19.99 20.89 4.14
N LEU A 684 -19.13 19.91 3.86
CA LEU A 684 -17.88 20.16 3.13
C LEU A 684 -18.15 20.66 1.71
N ALA A 685 -19.16 20.12 1.02
CA ALA A 685 -19.59 20.60 -0.28
C ALA A 685 -20.05 22.06 -0.24
N ALA A 686 -20.90 22.43 0.72
CA ALA A 686 -21.39 23.80 0.90
C ALA A 686 -20.27 24.80 1.25
N GLU A 687 -19.23 24.35 1.95
CA GLU A 687 -18.06 25.16 2.31
C GLU A 687 -16.97 25.20 1.21
N GLY A 688 -17.15 24.50 0.09
CA GLY A 688 -16.16 24.41 -0.99
C GLY A 688 -14.86 23.68 -0.56
N LYS A 689 -14.96 22.76 0.41
CA LYS A 689 -13.85 21.98 0.96
C LYS A 689 -13.77 20.56 0.39
N THR A 690 -12.67 19.88 0.70
CA THR A 690 -12.39 18.47 0.40
C THR A 690 -12.46 17.63 1.69
N PHE A 691 -12.52 16.30 1.54
CA PHE A 691 -12.30 15.37 2.65
C PHE A 691 -10.84 15.35 3.11
N ASN A 692 -9.90 15.43 2.16
CA ASN A 692 -8.46 15.32 2.39
C ASN A 692 -7.73 16.66 2.45
#